data_AF-A0A3M2SEL9-F1
#
_entry.id   AF-A0A3M2SEL9-F1
#
_cell.length_a   1.000
_cell.length_b   1.000
_cell.length_c   1.000
_cell.angle_alpha   90.00
_cell.angle_beta   90.00
_cell.angle_gamma   90.00
#
_symmetry.space_group_name_H-M   'P 1'
#
loop_
_entity.id
_entity.type
_entity.pdbx_description
1 polymer ?
#
loop_
_entity_poly.entity_id
_entity_poly.type
_entity_poly.pdbx_seq_one_letter_code
_entity_poly.pdbx_strand_id
1 'polypeptide(L)'
;MPDQPSQPGQSAADLWLQLDMAFTGDGTPMTPHFKQEGLKRGNITRPIINKVRYNRNPLNEIGLWVGDLPIEPQTVAAFFSFVSGGRLPEGRQTILPLATKEEVTNMTKPYSQWAPAEYHHLGQAAVTSISSRINLTEDDEKLPSIATELYAMKKRIWEGIPPLSERRWKDLDLDNMGNFPMACRYIVAVIDVFQYLNEGWMRKAMRTIYNRIWDDLHDCEEAINACRRLAADGDDFEEISLTALWYQHTKSHFDSMCQIAHEWVIEHIQRLRQPVLDHLASHQPTHERDHDEVQWDLTNKLYDLLDNGAHADFTIFLPMEGYKGSNIPLQRPLGSTPPGGFREKPISFSVNILKRKCDYGGRLRYLTRKEQYGTYERLGLSPISLEINDPARLMITCHSQIDAQTQSRRELRGVPQELELDPWLDLGKTYLGYGNLRCGFVAYRLCHSHTPEVWNNFKAKFESDISDWGRGVKSIDDVRAACKIYWLDGQDLEIPDGDIEAAKKHFHKHIDSEDARGAHKGAFLVIDEDVVKSYLNPVREREKFVLAVDPDFDPETKPEDRRLPSYKGSVRVLGSILWDDLGALLVTQSILLDDTWALAMSHPHEVYEGARVTTVLKFSSFEQLQGFDMLCAVIPKLVPTVKTGLTLERLHRLRQGRS
;
A
#
# COMPACT_ATOMS: atom_id res chain seq x y z
N MET A 1 0.96 34.85 -44.58
CA MET A 1 -0.47 34.89 -44.21
C MET A 1 -0.86 36.35 -44.02
N PRO A 2 -2.05 36.80 -44.47
CA PRO A 2 -2.44 38.18 -44.29
C PRO A 2 -2.90 38.42 -42.85
N ASP A 3 -2.47 39.56 -42.31
CA ASP A 3 -2.84 40.09 -41.01
C ASP A 3 -4.36 40.21 -40.85
N GLN A 4 -4.93 39.39 -39.96
CA GLN A 4 -6.21 39.74 -39.33
C GLN A 4 -5.90 40.58 -38.09
N PRO A 5 -6.62 41.70 -37.87
CA PRO A 5 -6.43 42.53 -36.70
C PRO A 5 -6.82 41.75 -35.44
N SER A 6 -5.87 41.61 -34.52
CA SER A 6 -6.05 41.05 -33.18
C SER A 6 -7.25 41.71 -32.49
N GLN A 7 -8.17 40.89 -31.96
CA GLN A 7 -9.21 41.38 -31.05
C GLN A 7 -8.53 42.13 -29.89
N PRO A 8 -9.01 43.33 -29.50
CA PRO A 8 -8.38 44.11 -28.44
C PRO A 8 -8.45 43.34 -27.12
N GLY A 9 -7.29 42.92 -26.61
CA GLY A 9 -7.12 42.29 -25.30
C GLY A 9 -6.75 40.79 -25.28
N GLN A 10 -6.55 40.13 -26.42
CA GLN A 10 -6.13 38.72 -26.45
C GLN A 10 -4.60 38.61 -26.42
N SER A 11 -4.04 37.93 -25.42
CA SER A 11 -2.58 37.75 -25.27
C SER A 11 -2.01 36.85 -26.37
N ALA A 12 -0.70 36.97 -26.65
CA ALA A 12 -0.05 36.08 -27.62
C ALA A 12 -0.05 34.64 -27.09
N ALA A 13 0.07 34.47 -25.77
CA ALA A 13 -0.04 33.17 -25.11
C ALA A 13 -1.41 32.50 -25.33
N ASP A 14 -2.51 33.27 -25.24
CA ASP A 14 -3.87 32.75 -25.45
C ASP A 14 -4.09 32.30 -26.89
N LEU A 15 -3.54 33.04 -27.87
CA LEU A 15 -3.62 32.64 -29.29
C LEU A 15 -2.90 31.30 -29.53
N TRP A 16 -1.68 31.16 -29.00
CA TRP A 16 -0.91 29.91 -29.11
C TRP A 16 -1.61 28.73 -28.43
N LEU A 17 -2.21 28.97 -27.25
CA LEU A 17 -2.98 27.97 -26.55
C LEU A 17 -4.17 27.47 -27.38
N GLN A 18 -4.95 28.38 -27.96
CA GLN A 18 -6.12 28.02 -28.79
C GLN A 18 -5.71 27.23 -30.05
N LEU A 19 -4.62 27.65 -30.71
CA LEU A 19 -4.08 26.93 -31.86
C LEU A 19 -3.64 25.51 -31.48
N ASP A 20 -2.85 25.36 -30.42
CA ASP A 20 -2.38 24.05 -29.96
C ASP A 20 -3.56 23.15 -29.56
N MET A 21 -4.56 23.70 -28.87
CA MET A 21 -5.77 22.96 -28.52
C MET A 21 -6.50 22.42 -29.76
N ALA A 22 -6.58 23.22 -30.83
CA ALA A 22 -7.20 22.81 -32.09
C ALA A 22 -6.40 21.72 -32.82
N PHE A 23 -5.06 21.78 -32.78
CA PHE A 23 -4.20 20.82 -33.48
C PHE A 23 -3.92 19.54 -32.70
N THR A 24 -3.93 19.59 -31.37
CA THR A 24 -3.54 18.46 -30.52
C THR A 24 -4.68 17.91 -29.70
N GLY A 25 -5.95 18.23 -29.98
CA GLY A 25 -7.11 17.73 -29.22
C GLY A 25 -7.04 16.24 -28.86
N ASP A 26 -6.68 15.40 -29.83
CA ASP A 26 -6.57 13.93 -29.68
C ASP A 26 -5.24 13.43 -29.08
N GLY A 27 -4.35 14.34 -28.69
CA GLY A 27 -3.03 14.06 -28.12
C GLY A 27 -1.89 14.53 -29.03
N THR A 28 -0.66 14.24 -28.61
CA THR A 28 0.54 14.50 -29.41
C THR A 28 1.09 13.21 -30.01
N PRO A 29 1.78 13.24 -31.17
CA PRO A 29 2.39 12.05 -31.76
C PRO A 29 3.36 11.29 -30.83
N MET A 30 3.95 11.99 -29.86
CA MET A 30 4.92 11.44 -28.91
C MET A 30 4.29 10.73 -27.71
N THR A 31 3.02 11.01 -27.40
CA THR A 31 2.34 10.43 -26.23
C THR A 31 2.27 8.89 -26.26
N PRO A 32 1.95 8.23 -27.40
CA PRO A 32 1.98 6.78 -27.50
C PRO A 32 3.39 6.20 -27.27
N HIS A 33 4.43 6.88 -27.76
CA HIS A 33 5.82 6.47 -27.59
C HIS A 33 6.22 6.46 -26.11
N PHE A 34 6.07 7.59 -25.41
CA PHE A 34 6.42 7.67 -23.99
C PHE A 34 5.67 6.64 -23.14
N LYS A 35 4.38 6.44 -23.41
CA LYS A 35 3.58 5.42 -22.73
C LYS A 35 4.10 4.01 -23.00
N GLN A 36 4.42 3.68 -24.25
CA GLN A 36 4.94 2.37 -24.61
C GLN A 36 6.31 2.12 -23.97
N GLU A 37 7.19 3.12 -23.96
CA GLU A 37 8.51 3.01 -23.33
C GLU A 37 8.42 2.92 -21.80
N GLY A 38 7.58 3.71 -21.15
CA GLY A 38 7.31 3.59 -19.71
C GLY A 38 6.79 2.20 -19.33
N LEU A 39 5.88 1.64 -20.13
CA LEU A 39 5.40 0.27 -19.96
C LEU A 39 6.52 -0.77 -20.13
N LYS A 40 7.41 -0.60 -21.12
CA LYS A 40 8.57 -1.49 -21.35
C LYS A 40 9.57 -1.45 -20.21
N ARG A 41 9.82 -0.27 -19.62
CA ARG A 41 10.68 -0.09 -18.43
C ARG A 41 10.06 -0.69 -17.16
N GLY A 42 8.73 -0.70 -17.09
CA GLY A 42 7.97 -1.13 -15.90
C GLY A 42 7.95 -0.05 -14.82
N ASN A 43 8.15 1.21 -15.20
CA ASN A 43 8.19 2.36 -14.29
C ASN A 43 6.82 3.02 -14.12
N ILE A 44 5.84 2.68 -14.97
CA ILE A 44 4.47 3.18 -14.89
C ILE A 44 3.49 2.03 -14.68
N THR A 45 2.32 2.36 -14.17
CA THR A 45 1.28 1.36 -13.85
C THR A 45 0.77 0.62 -15.09
N ARG A 46 0.42 -0.64 -14.87
CA ARG A 46 -0.17 -1.54 -15.88
C ARG A 46 -1.61 -1.86 -15.47
N PRO A 47 -2.46 -2.30 -16.40
CA PRO A 47 -3.79 -2.78 -16.04
C PRO A 47 -3.70 -3.84 -14.93
N ILE A 48 -4.45 -3.63 -13.85
CA ILE A 48 -4.37 -4.46 -12.64
C ILE A 48 -4.67 -5.93 -12.90
N ILE A 49 -5.38 -6.25 -14.00
CA ILE A 49 -5.63 -7.62 -14.48
C ILE A 49 -4.36 -8.48 -14.58
N ASN A 50 -3.19 -7.86 -14.78
CA ASN A 50 -1.90 -8.56 -14.82
C ASN A 50 -1.46 -9.09 -13.44
N LYS A 51 -1.99 -8.53 -12.35
CA LYS A 51 -1.78 -8.95 -10.96
C LYS A 51 -2.98 -9.69 -10.37
N VAL A 52 -3.92 -10.11 -11.23
CA VAL A 52 -5.07 -10.94 -10.85
C VAL A 52 -5.06 -12.25 -11.62
N ARG A 53 -5.34 -13.34 -10.92
CA ARG A 53 -5.37 -14.70 -11.47
C ARG A 53 -6.62 -14.92 -12.31
N TYR A 54 -6.47 -14.88 -13.62
CA TYR A 54 -7.52 -15.18 -14.60
C TYR A 54 -6.96 -16.03 -15.74
N ASN A 55 -7.79 -16.82 -16.43
CA ASN A 55 -7.36 -17.81 -17.46
C ASN A 55 -6.40 -17.29 -18.55
N ARG A 56 -6.30 -15.97 -18.79
CA ARG A 56 -5.41 -15.35 -19.78
C ARG A 56 -4.16 -14.69 -19.19
N ASN A 57 -4.01 -14.69 -17.86
CA ASN A 57 -2.83 -14.13 -17.23
C ASN A 57 -1.66 -15.09 -17.45
N PRO A 58 -0.57 -14.63 -18.08
CA PRO A 58 0.45 -15.55 -18.52
C PRO A 58 1.41 -15.92 -17.37
N LEU A 59 1.30 -15.28 -16.20
CA LEU A 59 1.99 -15.65 -14.96
C LEU A 59 1.22 -16.69 -14.13
N ASN A 60 0.05 -17.16 -14.57
CA ASN A 60 -0.78 -18.09 -13.80
C ASN A 60 -0.03 -19.33 -13.31
N GLU A 61 0.85 -19.86 -14.14
CA GLU A 61 1.57 -21.10 -13.87
C GLU A 61 2.73 -20.88 -12.89
N ILE A 62 3.44 -19.76 -13.02
CA ILE A 62 4.70 -19.50 -12.30
C ILE A 62 4.59 -18.53 -11.11
N GLY A 63 3.65 -17.59 -11.12
CA GLY A 63 3.46 -16.62 -10.04
C GLY A 63 2.74 -17.24 -8.85
N LEU A 64 3.06 -16.81 -7.63
CA LEU A 64 2.36 -17.17 -6.41
C LEU A 64 1.10 -16.30 -6.26
N TRP A 65 -0.04 -16.95 -5.99
CA TRP A 65 -1.35 -16.30 -5.96
C TRP A 65 -2.06 -16.60 -4.64
N VAL A 66 -2.62 -15.57 -4.02
CA VAL A 66 -3.31 -15.66 -2.73
C VAL A 66 -4.77 -15.22 -2.86
N GLY A 67 -5.66 -15.86 -2.09
CA GLY A 67 -7.04 -15.39 -1.95
C GLY A 67 -7.06 -14.13 -1.08
N ASP A 68 -7.85 -13.15 -1.46
CA ASP A 68 -7.95 -11.88 -0.74
C ASP A 68 -9.33 -11.71 -0.09
N LEU A 69 -9.39 -10.91 0.97
CA LEU A 69 -10.63 -10.50 1.63
C LEU A 69 -11.02 -9.08 1.19
N PRO A 70 -12.29 -8.78 0.90
CA PRO A 70 -12.67 -7.44 0.48
C PRO A 70 -12.43 -6.38 1.56
N ILE A 71 -12.70 -6.72 2.82
CA ILE A 71 -12.48 -5.88 4.00
C ILE A 71 -11.61 -6.67 4.96
N GLU A 72 -10.60 -6.01 5.53
CA GLU A 72 -9.70 -6.67 6.47
C GLU A 72 -10.39 -6.89 7.83
N PRO A 73 -10.22 -8.07 8.46
CA PRO A 73 -10.83 -8.36 9.75
C PRO A 73 -10.55 -7.35 10.85
N GLN A 74 -9.36 -6.75 10.80
CA GLN A 74 -8.87 -5.73 11.72
C GLN A 74 -9.78 -4.49 11.72
N THR A 75 -10.40 -4.14 10.59
CA THR A 75 -11.36 -3.02 10.52
C THR A 75 -12.57 -3.24 11.42
N VAL A 76 -13.04 -4.48 11.57
CA VAL A 76 -14.14 -4.81 12.49
C VAL A 76 -13.67 -4.75 13.94
N ALA A 77 -12.48 -5.27 14.24
CA ALA A 77 -11.90 -5.13 15.57
C ALA A 77 -11.71 -3.65 15.95
N ALA A 78 -11.36 -2.79 14.98
CA ALA A 78 -11.10 -1.36 15.18
C ALA A 78 -12.37 -0.62 15.49
N PHE A 79 -13.43 -1.01 14.80
CA PHE A 79 -14.74 -0.50 15.04
C PHE A 79 -15.22 -0.78 16.46
N PHE A 80 -15.07 -1.99 17.00
CA PHE A 80 -15.52 -2.27 18.38
C PHE A 80 -14.76 -1.47 19.44
N SER A 81 -13.46 -1.23 19.24
CA SER A 81 -12.68 -0.31 20.07
C SER A 81 -13.20 1.13 19.93
N PHE A 82 -13.48 1.57 18.71
CA PHE A 82 -14.03 2.89 18.39
C PHE A 82 -15.44 3.12 18.99
N VAL A 83 -16.31 2.11 19.02
CA VAL A 83 -17.69 2.24 19.50
C VAL A 83 -17.79 2.73 20.96
N SER A 84 -16.77 2.43 21.78
CA SER A 84 -16.69 2.93 23.16
C SER A 84 -15.66 4.05 23.37
N GLY A 85 -14.62 4.12 22.54
CA GLY A 85 -13.58 5.16 22.64
C GLY A 85 -13.87 6.44 21.86
N GLY A 86 -14.66 6.34 20.79
CA GLY A 86 -15.08 7.44 19.92
C GLY A 86 -13.97 8.13 19.10
N ARG A 87 -12.74 7.62 19.15
CA ARG A 87 -11.59 8.21 18.42
C ARG A 87 -11.45 7.62 17.02
N LEU A 88 -11.55 8.47 16.01
CA LEU A 88 -11.43 8.10 14.60
C LEU A 88 -9.96 7.89 14.20
N PRO A 89 -9.67 7.05 13.18
CA PRO A 89 -8.33 6.83 12.63
C PRO A 89 -7.51 8.09 12.30
N GLU A 90 -8.18 9.19 11.95
CA GLU A 90 -7.54 10.50 11.69
C GLU A 90 -7.27 11.34 12.95
N GLY A 91 -7.48 10.78 14.14
CA GLY A 91 -7.26 11.41 15.44
C GLY A 91 -8.46 12.17 16.03
N ARG A 92 -9.49 12.46 15.22
CA ARG A 92 -10.68 13.23 15.66
C ARG A 92 -11.61 12.43 16.58
N GLN A 93 -12.23 13.10 17.54
CA GLN A 93 -13.29 12.52 18.36
C GLN A 93 -14.64 12.63 17.65
N THR A 94 -15.44 11.56 17.71
CA THR A 94 -16.83 11.62 17.26
C THR A 94 -17.72 12.43 18.22
N ILE A 95 -18.74 13.05 17.64
CA ILE A 95 -19.83 13.72 18.38
C ILE A 95 -21.04 12.81 18.57
N LEU A 96 -21.01 11.60 17.99
CA LEU A 96 -22.12 10.65 18.11
C LEU A 96 -22.10 10.00 19.50
N PRO A 97 -23.28 9.67 20.05
CA PRO A 97 -23.40 8.92 21.29
C PRO A 97 -22.65 7.58 21.21
N LEU A 98 -21.90 7.25 22.26
CA LEU A 98 -21.08 6.05 22.33
C LEU A 98 -21.76 4.93 23.11
N ALA A 99 -21.36 3.69 22.82
CA ALA A 99 -21.75 2.57 23.67
C ALA A 99 -20.88 2.55 24.93
N THR A 100 -21.48 2.20 26.06
CA THR A 100 -20.78 1.95 27.30
C THR A 100 -19.94 0.67 27.20
N LYS A 101 -18.95 0.52 28.09
CA LYS A 101 -18.12 -0.70 28.15
C LYS A 101 -18.95 -1.97 28.42
N GLU A 102 -20.03 -1.84 29.19
CA GLU A 102 -20.93 -2.95 29.47
C GLU A 102 -21.73 -3.34 28.23
N GLU A 103 -22.24 -2.38 27.47
CA GLU A 103 -22.95 -2.65 26.21
C GLU A 103 -22.03 -3.34 25.19
N VAL A 104 -20.79 -2.87 25.03
CA VAL A 104 -19.79 -3.55 24.19
C VAL A 104 -19.50 -4.97 24.68
N THR A 105 -19.44 -5.18 26.00
CA THR A 105 -19.28 -6.53 26.57
C THR A 105 -20.50 -7.39 26.28
N ASN A 106 -21.71 -6.84 26.34
CA ASN A 106 -22.94 -7.57 26.02
C ASN A 106 -23.01 -7.99 24.55
N MET A 107 -22.46 -7.22 23.61
CA MET A 107 -22.35 -7.61 22.20
C MET A 107 -21.58 -8.93 21.98
N THR A 108 -20.73 -9.34 22.94
CA THR A 108 -20.00 -10.63 22.90
C THR A 108 -20.82 -11.81 23.41
N LYS A 109 -21.99 -11.55 24.01
CA LYS A 109 -22.89 -12.56 24.56
C LYS A 109 -24.10 -12.77 23.64
N PRO A 110 -24.70 -13.96 23.61
CA PRO A 110 -25.99 -14.20 22.97
C PRO A 110 -27.07 -13.19 23.42
N TYR A 111 -27.91 -12.72 22.48
CA TYR A 111 -28.97 -11.73 22.78
C TYR A 111 -29.90 -12.17 23.92
N SER A 112 -30.18 -13.47 24.03
CA SER A 112 -31.03 -14.01 25.11
C SER A 112 -30.50 -13.78 26.53
N GLN A 113 -29.23 -13.40 26.70
CA GLN A 113 -28.61 -13.17 28.00
C GLN A 113 -28.70 -11.72 28.48
N TRP A 114 -29.00 -10.76 27.61
CA TRP A 114 -28.92 -9.34 27.96
C TRP A 114 -29.99 -8.46 27.29
N ALA A 115 -30.48 -8.84 26.12
CA ALA A 115 -31.47 -8.07 25.38
C ALA A 115 -32.91 -8.40 25.80
N PRO A 116 -33.88 -7.51 25.51
CA PRO A 116 -35.30 -7.78 25.72
C PRO A 116 -35.81 -9.00 24.93
N ALA A 117 -36.91 -9.59 25.38
CA ALA A 117 -37.44 -10.86 24.87
C ALA A 117 -37.71 -10.85 23.36
N GLU A 118 -38.16 -9.71 22.84
CA GLU A 118 -38.41 -9.49 21.42
C GLU A 118 -37.17 -9.66 20.54
N TYR A 119 -35.95 -9.50 21.07
CA TYR A 119 -34.68 -9.67 20.34
C TYR A 119 -34.03 -11.05 20.55
N HIS A 120 -34.62 -11.93 21.36
CA HIS A 120 -34.03 -13.26 21.65
C HIS A 120 -33.93 -14.15 20.40
N HIS A 121 -34.76 -13.91 19.40
CA HIS A 121 -34.76 -14.64 18.13
C HIS A 121 -33.48 -14.44 17.29
N LEU A 122 -32.70 -13.37 17.56
CA LEU A 122 -31.41 -13.13 16.90
C LEU A 122 -30.35 -14.17 17.30
N GLY A 123 -30.53 -14.83 18.45
CA GLY A 123 -29.82 -16.05 18.85
C GLY A 123 -28.35 -15.84 19.24
N GLN A 124 -27.47 -15.63 18.26
CA GLN A 124 -26.02 -15.57 18.46
C GLN A 124 -25.53 -14.19 18.91
N ALA A 125 -24.29 -14.10 19.41
CA ALA A 125 -23.69 -12.83 19.79
C ALA A 125 -23.49 -11.91 18.57
N ALA A 126 -23.72 -10.60 18.74
CA ALA A 126 -23.56 -9.61 17.68
C ALA A 126 -22.15 -9.62 17.08
N VAL A 127 -21.11 -9.67 17.92
CA VAL A 127 -19.71 -9.74 17.49
C VAL A 127 -19.45 -10.96 16.60
N THR A 128 -20.05 -12.11 16.94
CA THR A 128 -19.93 -13.34 16.16
C THR A 128 -20.63 -13.21 14.81
N SER A 129 -21.86 -12.67 14.78
CA SER A 129 -22.58 -12.38 13.53
C SER A 129 -21.72 -11.51 12.61
N ILE A 130 -21.28 -10.36 13.12
CA ILE A 130 -20.51 -9.36 12.36
C ILE A 130 -19.19 -9.96 11.86
N SER A 131 -18.46 -10.65 12.72
CA SER A 131 -17.17 -11.26 12.36
C SER A 131 -17.32 -12.33 11.28
N SER A 132 -18.43 -13.08 11.29
CA SER A 132 -18.72 -14.07 10.25
C SER A 132 -18.96 -13.46 8.87
N ARG A 133 -19.36 -12.18 8.78
CA ARG A 133 -19.64 -11.49 7.51
C ARG A 133 -18.39 -11.09 6.73
N ILE A 134 -17.23 -11.04 7.36
CA ILE A 134 -15.96 -10.66 6.70
C ILE A 134 -15.58 -11.67 5.61
N ASN A 135 -15.97 -12.94 5.78
CA ASN A 135 -15.80 -13.95 4.76
C ASN A 135 -16.96 -13.88 3.76
N LEU A 136 -16.62 -13.97 2.48
CA LEU A 136 -17.62 -14.22 1.44
C LEU A 136 -18.24 -15.60 1.66
N THR A 137 -19.57 -15.69 1.55
CA THR A 137 -20.32 -16.94 1.69
C THR A 137 -20.30 -17.73 0.38
N GLU A 138 -20.79 -18.96 0.38
CA GLU A 138 -20.92 -19.77 -0.84
C GLU A 138 -21.82 -19.11 -1.90
N ASP A 139 -22.75 -18.26 -1.46
CA ASP A 139 -23.66 -17.48 -2.32
C ASP A 139 -23.00 -16.26 -2.97
N ASP A 140 -21.81 -15.86 -2.49
CA ASP A 140 -21.09 -14.73 -3.05
C ASP A 140 -20.23 -15.13 -4.25
N GLU A 141 -20.09 -14.20 -5.21
CA GLU A 141 -19.14 -14.38 -6.31
C GLU A 141 -17.71 -14.51 -5.74
N LYS A 142 -17.12 -15.70 -5.91
CA LYS A 142 -15.75 -15.97 -5.48
C LYS A 142 -14.79 -14.98 -6.13
N LEU A 143 -14.04 -14.27 -5.29
CA LEU A 143 -13.01 -13.36 -5.77
C LEU A 143 -11.87 -14.12 -6.45
N PRO A 144 -11.31 -13.56 -7.53
CA PRO A 144 -10.08 -14.09 -8.10
C PRO A 144 -8.93 -13.94 -7.11
N SER A 145 -7.99 -14.88 -7.14
CA SER A 145 -6.73 -14.73 -6.40
C SER A 145 -5.90 -13.58 -6.98
N ILE A 146 -5.10 -12.94 -6.14
CA ILE A 146 -4.19 -11.86 -6.54
C ILE A 146 -2.74 -12.23 -6.32
N ALA A 147 -1.83 -11.51 -6.96
CA ALA A 147 -0.40 -11.71 -6.79
C ALA A 147 0.02 -11.42 -5.34
N THR A 148 0.91 -12.24 -4.78
CA THR A 148 1.35 -12.12 -3.38
C THR A 148 1.95 -10.74 -3.06
N GLU A 149 2.71 -10.14 -3.98
CA GLU A 149 3.25 -8.79 -3.78
C GLU A 149 2.17 -7.70 -3.68
N LEU A 150 1.06 -7.85 -4.41
CA LEU A 150 -0.08 -6.92 -4.35
C LEU A 150 -0.83 -7.07 -3.02
N TYR A 151 -1.04 -8.31 -2.59
CA TYR A 151 -1.66 -8.62 -1.30
C TYR A 151 -0.86 -8.03 -0.13
N ALA A 152 0.46 -8.27 -0.12
CA ALA A 152 1.35 -7.76 0.91
C ALA A 152 1.38 -6.22 0.97
N MET A 153 1.34 -5.55 -0.19
CA MET A 153 1.28 -4.09 -0.25
C MET A 153 -0.08 -3.55 0.21
N LYS A 154 -1.18 -4.20 -0.20
CA LYS A 154 -2.54 -3.85 0.23
C LYS A 154 -2.66 -3.90 1.75
N LYS A 155 -2.24 -4.99 2.38
CA LYS A 155 -2.31 -5.19 3.84
C LYS A 155 -1.63 -4.09 4.65
N ARG A 156 -0.46 -3.64 4.20
CA ARG A 156 0.26 -2.51 4.84
C ARG A 156 -0.52 -1.21 4.74
N ILE A 157 -0.87 -0.85 3.51
CA ILE A 157 -1.56 0.41 3.21
C ILE A 157 -2.91 0.43 3.95
N TRP A 158 -3.60 -0.70 4.03
CA TRP A 158 -4.87 -0.83 4.73
C TRP A 158 -4.80 -0.38 6.19
N GLU A 159 -3.66 -0.58 6.83
CA GLU A 159 -3.48 -0.33 8.26
C GLU A 159 -2.69 0.95 8.52
N GLY A 160 -2.41 1.72 7.47
CA GLY A 160 -1.62 2.94 7.55
C GLY A 160 -0.12 2.70 7.74
N ILE A 161 0.37 1.47 7.56
CA ILE A 161 1.80 1.17 7.57
C ILE A 161 2.41 1.69 6.26
N PRO A 162 3.50 2.46 6.31
CA PRO A 162 4.10 3.01 5.10
C PRO A 162 4.55 1.90 4.14
N PRO A 163 4.42 2.09 2.81
CA PRO A 163 4.85 1.11 1.81
C PRO A 163 6.31 0.66 1.96
N LEU A 164 7.18 1.59 2.36
CA LEU A 164 8.55 1.39 2.79
C LEU A 164 8.85 2.41 3.90
N SER A 165 9.64 2.01 4.91
CA SER A 165 10.19 2.97 5.87
C SER A 165 11.27 3.84 5.25
N GLU A 166 11.50 5.04 5.81
CA GLU A 166 12.58 5.94 5.38
C GLU A 166 13.95 5.29 5.45
N ARG A 167 14.17 4.44 6.46
CA ARG A 167 15.39 3.65 6.56
C ARG A 167 15.49 2.68 5.39
N ARG A 168 14.43 1.93 5.09
CA ARG A 168 14.47 0.95 4.00
C ARG A 168 14.65 1.61 2.63
N TRP A 169 14.07 2.79 2.40
CA TRP A 169 14.31 3.58 1.19
C TRP A 169 15.79 3.90 1.00
N LYS A 170 16.48 4.33 2.07
CA LYS A 170 17.92 4.62 2.08
C LYS A 170 18.76 3.36 1.95
N ASP A 171 18.40 2.29 2.66
CA ASP A 171 19.08 0.99 2.58
C ASP A 171 19.03 0.44 1.16
N LEU A 172 17.95 0.69 0.41
CA LEU A 172 17.83 0.30 -1.00
C LEU A 172 18.48 1.31 -1.97
N ASP A 173 19.00 2.42 -1.48
CA ASP A 173 19.60 3.53 -2.25
C ASP A 173 18.67 4.02 -3.37
N LEU A 174 17.39 4.22 -3.05
CA LEU A 174 16.36 4.55 -4.03
C LEU A 174 16.37 6.02 -4.48
N ASP A 175 17.07 6.90 -3.76
CA ASP A 175 17.34 8.28 -4.20
C ASP A 175 18.39 8.33 -5.33
N ASN A 176 19.19 7.26 -5.50
CA ASN A 176 20.18 7.17 -6.56
C ASN A 176 19.51 6.96 -7.93
N MET A 177 19.89 7.78 -8.91
CA MET A 177 19.37 7.69 -10.29
C MET A 177 19.61 6.33 -10.95
N GLY A 178 20.64 5.58 -10.54
CA GLY A 178 20.88 4.21 -11.00
C GLY A 178 19.79 3.22 -10.58
N ASN A 179 19.11 3.50 -9.46
CA ASN A 179 18.01 2.69 -8.91
C ASN A 179 16.63 3.28 -9.21
N PHE A 180 16.54 4.32 -10.04
CA PHE A 180 15.29 5.00 -10.40
C PHE A 180 14.17 4.03 -10.84
N PRO A 181 14.40 3.00 -11.69
CA PRO A 181 13.35 2.05 -12.05
C PRO A 181 12.78 1.29 -10.83
N MET A 182 13.61 0.96 -9.85
CA MET A 182 13.15 0.30 -8.63
C MET A 182 12.30 1.24 -7.77
N ALA A 183 12.73 2.50 -7.62
CA ALA A 183 11.98 3.52 -6.89
C ALA A 183 10.58 3.74 -7.50
N CYS A 184 10.50 3.83 -8.83
CA CYS A 184 9.22 3.92 -9.54
C CYS A 184 8.32 2.69 -9.32
N ARG A 185 8.89 1.48 -9.21
CA ARG A 185 8.09 0.26 -8.98
C ARG A 185 7.43 0.24 -7.61
N TYR A 186 8.06 0.79 -6.58
CA TYR A 186 7.41 0.97 -5.28
C TYR A 186 6.26 1.96 -5.36
N ILE A 187 6.45 3.10 -6.03
CA ILE A 187 5.37 4.06 -6.31
C ILE A 187 4.20 3.40 -7.06
N VAL A 188 4.49 2.64 -8.12
CA VAL A 188 3.49 1.91 -8.88
C VAL A 188 2.78 0.85 -8.04
N ALA A 189 3.48 0.14 -7.16
CA ALA A 189 2.86 -0.87 -6.30
C ALA A 189 1.80 -0.28 -5.38
N VAL A 190 2.01 0.94 -4.86
CA VAL A 190 1.01 1.68 -4.07
C VAL A 190 -0.21 2.03 -4.94
N ILE A 191 0.01 2.56 -6.14
CA ILE A 191 -1.07 2.90 -7.08
C ILE A 191 -1.88 1.66 -7.45
N ASP A 192 -1.22 0.52 -7.68
CA ASP A 192 -1.85 -0.73 -8.08
C ASP A 192 -2.81 -1.28 -7.00
N VAL A 193 -2.54 -1.04 -5.71
CA VAL A 193 -3.48 -1.37 -4.62
C VAL A 193 -4.80 -0.63 -4.81
N PHE A 194 -4.78 0.65 -5.14
CA PHE A 194 -6.02 1.41 -5.35
C PHE A 194 -6.67 1.12 -6.69
N GLN A 195 -5.92 0.72 -7.73
CA GLN A 195 -6.53 0.18 -8.94
C GLN A 195 -7.33 -1.08 -8.62
N TYR A 196 -6.73 -1.98 -7.86
CA TYR A 196 -7.36 -3.22 -7.41
C TYR A 196 -8.61 -2.98 -6.57
N LEU A 197 -8.52 -2.15 -5.53
CA LEU A 197 -9.66 -1.83 -4.68
C LEU A 197 -10.78 -1.10 -5.43
N ASN A 198 -10.45 -0.39 -6.53
CA ASN A 198 -11.44 0.26 -7.40
C ASN A 198 -11.99 -0.63 -8.53
N GLU A 199 -11.55 -1.89 -8.66
CA GLU A 199 -12.12 -2.81 -9.64
C GLU A 199 -13.60 -3.09 -9.34
N GLY A 200 -14.42 -3.15 -10.39
CA GLY A 200 -15.89 -3.17 -10.23
C GLY A 200 -16.40 -4.33 -9.37
N TRP A 201 -15.79 -5.51 -9.50
CA TRP A 201 -16.12 -6.69 -8.71
C TRP A 201 -15.63 -6.59 -7.27
N MET A 202 -14.45 -6.00 -7.02
CA MET A 202 -13.94 -5.79 -5.67
C MET A 202 -14.79 -4.76 -4.93
N ARG A 203 -15.09 -3.62 -5.56
CA ARG A 203 -15.99 -2.58 -4.99
C ARG A 203 -17.36 -3.14 -4.64
N LYS A 204 -17.91 -4.03 -5.48
CA LYS A 204 -19.17 -4.73 -5.21
C LYS A 204 -19.04 -5.61 -3.97
N ALA A 205 -17.98 -6.42 -3.87
CA ALA A 205 -17.75 -7.30 -2.73
C ALA A 205 -17.57 -6.52 -1.41
N MET A 206 -16.74 -5.47 -1.42
CA MET A 206 -16.55 -4.57 -0.26
C MET A 206 -17.88 -3.98 0.22
N ARG A 207 -18.69 -3.45 -0.70
CA ARG A 207 -20.01 -2.90 -0.39
C ARG A 207 -20.97 -3.94 0.17
N THR A 208 -21.00 -5.14 -0.41
CA THR A 208 -21.87 -6.23 0.05
C THR A 208 -21.54 -6.60 1.49
N ILE A 209 -20.26 -6.83 1.81
CA ILE A 209 -19.82 -7.17 3.17
C ILE A 209 -20.14 -6.02 4.13
N TYR A 210 -19.77 -4.79 3.78
CA TYR A 210 -20.06 -3.63 4.61
C TYR A 210 -21.56 -3.50 4.91
N ASN A 211 -22.43 -3.66 3.92
CA ASN A 211 -23.87 -3.50 4.09
C ASN A 211 -24.48 -4.63 4.94
N ARG A 212 -23.93 -5.85 4.89
CA ARG A 212 -24.34 -6.94 5.78
C ARG A 212 -23.94 -6.69 7.23
N ILE A 213 -22.72 -6.20 7.45
CA ILE A 213 -22.27 -5.77 8.78
C ILE A 213 -23.16 -4.64 9.30
N TRP A 214 -23.50 -3.68 8.43
CA TRP A 214 -24.43 -2.61 8.77
C TRP A 214 -25.79 -3.14 9.22
N ASP A 215 -26.33 -4.17 8.55
CA ASP A 215 -27.60 -4.80 8.93
C ASP A 215 -27.53 -5.48 10.30
N ASP A 216 -26.48 -6.28 10.55
CA ASP A 216 -26.28 -6.91 11.86
C ASP A 216 -26.09 -5.87 12.99
N LEU A 217 -25.48 -4.71 12.67
CA LEU A 217 -25.31 -3.60 13.59
C LEU A 217 -26.61 -2.85 13.87
N HIS A 218 -27.51 -2.77 12.88
CA HIS A 218 -28.83 -2.16 13.06
C HIS A 218 -29.67 -2.98 14.05
N ASP A 219 -29.68 -4.30 13.90
CA ASP A 219 -30.38 -5.19 14.85
C ASP A 219 -29.81 -5.07 16.27
N CYS A 220 -28.49 -4.92 16.39
CA CYS A 220 -27.80 -4.72 17.66
C CYS A 220 -28.13 -3.36 18.30
N GLU A 221 -28.15 -2.30 17.49
CA GLU A 221 -28.50 -0.93 17.88
C GLU A 221 -29.92 -0.87 18.46
N GLU A 222 -30.89 -1.47 17.78
CA GLU A 222 -32.28 -1.54 18.24
C GLU A 222 -32.38 -2.24 19.61
N ALA A 223 -31.68 -3.37 19.79
CA ALA A 223 -31.67 -4.09 21.05
C ALA A 223 -31.05 -3.27 22.20
N ILE A 224 -29.96 -2.55 21.95
CA ILE A 224 -29.32 -1.69 22.96
C ILE A 224 -30.21 -0.51 23.32
N ASN A 225 -30.77 0.17 22.33
CA ASN A 225 -31.66 1.31 22.58
C ASN A 225 -32.94 0.86 23.30
N ALA A 226 -33.44 -0.36 23.07
CA ALA A 226 -34.52 -0.94 23.84
C ALA A 226 -34.11 -1.18 25.32
N CYS A 227 -32.91 -1.69 25.59
CA CYS A 227 -32.38 -1.78 26.95
C CYS A 227 -32.30 -0.40 27.63
N ARG A 228 -31.75 0.61 26.95
CA ARG A 228 -31.64 1.99 27.48
C ARG A 228 -33.01 2.57 27.81
N ARG A 229 -33.98 2.37 26.92
CA ARG A 229 -35.37 2.82 27.10
C ARG A 229 -36.04 2.19 28.31
N LEU A 230 -35.83 0.89 28.53
CA LEU A 230 -36.36 0.18 29.71
C LEU A 230 -35.67 0.65 31.00
N ALA A 231 -34.36 0.88 30.96
CA ALA A 231 -33.59 1.33 32.12
C ALA A 231 -33.91 2.78 32.53
N ALA A 232 -34.32 3.62 31.58
CA ALA A 232 -34.67 5.01 31.84
C ALA A 232 -36.05 5.20 32.50
N ASP A 233 -36.92 4.17 32.52
CA ASP A 233 -38.26 4.21 33.16
C ASP A 233 -39.11 5.45 32.84
N GLY A 234 -39.03 5.95 31.60
CA GLY A 234 -39.75 7.14 31.12
C GLY A 234 -39.00 8.47 31.21
N ASP A 235 -37.77 8.47 31.74
CA ASP A 235 -36.85 9.62 31.65
C ASP A 235 -36.22 9.72 30.25
N ASP A 236 -35.69 10.91 29.94
CA ASP A 236 -34.91 11.14 28.71
C ASP A 236 -33.64 10.28 28.71
N PHE A 237 -33.37 9.60 27.59
CA PHE A 237 -32.16 8.83 27.38
C PHE A 237 -31.55 9.15 26.01
N GLU A 238 -30.24 8.96 25.89
CA GLU A 238 -29.52 9.17 24.64
C GLU A 238 -29.51 7.88 23.81
N GLU A 239 -30.10 7.91 22.62
CA GLU A 239 -30.05 6.80 21.66
C GLU A 239 -28.68 6.73 20.99
N ILE A 240 -28.12 5.53 20.90
CA ILE A 240 -26.92 5.28 20.08
C ILE A 240 -27.30 4.99 18.65
N SER A 241 -26.36 5.25 17.74
CA SER A 241 -26.44 4.74 16.37
C SER A 241 -25.16 4.02 16.00
N LEU A 242 -25.14 2.70 16.19
CA LEU A 242 -24.02 1.84 15.76
C LEU A 242 -23.86 1.88 14.24
N THR A 243 -24.96 2.01 13.50
CA THR A 243 -24.98 2.13 12.05
C THR A 243 -24.32 3.42 11.56
N ALA A 244 -24.57 4.55 12.23
CA ALA A 244 -23.89 5.82 11.93
C ALA A 244 -22.42 5.80 12.35
N LEU A 245 -22.10 5.21 13.52
CA LEU A 245 -20.72 5.00 13.98
C LEU A 245 -19.93 4.15 12.98
N TRP A 246 -20.51 3.07 12.45
CA TRP A 246 -19.85 2.19 11.47
C TRP A 246 -19.53 2.92 10.16
N TYR A 247 -20.48 3.71 9.67
CA TYR A 247 -20.24 4.57 8.52
C TYR A 247 -19.13 5.59 8.77
N GLN A 248 -19.19 6.31 9.89
CA GLN A 248 -18.20 7.32 10.23
C GLN A 248 -16.79 6.71 10.37
N HIS A 249 -16.68 5.58 11.07
CA HIS A 249 -15.43 4.85 11.24
C HIS A 249 -14.85 4.37 9.91
N THR A 250 -15.66 3.67 9.10
CA THR A 250 -15.18 3.13 7.82
C THR A 250 -14.80 4.24 6.84
N LYS A 251 -15.58 5.33 6.79
CA LYS A 251 -15.27 6.49 5.94
C LYS A 251 -13.96 7.13 6.35
N SER A 252 -13.76 7.34 7.65
CA SER A 252 -12.52 7.87 8.22
C SER A 252 -11.31 6.97 7.92
N HIS A 253 -11.46 5.66 8.07
CA HIS A 253 -10.44 4.67 7.76
C HIS A 253 -10.01 4.73 6.28
N PHE A 254 -11.00 4.71 5.38
CA PHE A 254 -10.75 4.79 3.94
C PHE A 254 -10.12 6.12 3.53
N ASP A 255 -10.54 7.24 4.11
CA ASP A 255 -9.96 8.56 3.85
C ASP A 255 -8.50 8.63 4.31
N SER A 256 -8.23 8.16 5.54
CA SER A 256 -6.88 8.14 6.11
C SER A 256 -5.93 7.28 5.27
N MET A 257 -6.37 6.08 4.89
CA MET A 257 -5.61 5.22 3.98
C MET A 257 -5.31 5.90 2.64
N CYS A 258 -6.31 6.56 2.02
CA CYS A 258 -6.13 7.28 0.76
C CYS A 258 -5.19 8.48 0.90
N GLN A 259 -5.26 9.21 2.01
CA GLN A 259 -4.42 10.38 2.26
C GLN A 259 -2.95 9.96 2.39
N ILE A 260 -2.65 8.99 3.25
CA ILE A 260 -1.27 8.53 3.52
C ILE A 260 -0.62 7.95 2.28
N ALA A 261 -1.33 7.06 1.58
CA ALA A 261 -0.79 6.46 0.37
C ALA A 261 -0.54 7.51 -0.72
N HIS A 262 -1.41 8.50 -0.84
CA HIS A 262 -1.25 9.58 -1.81
C HIS A 262 -0.07 10.49 -1.43
N GLU A 263 0.00 10.95 -0.19
CA GLU A 263 1.10 11.79 0.32
C GLU A 263 2.45 11.08 0.16
N TRP A 264 2.54 9.82 0.57
CA TRP A 264 3.74 9.01 0.40
C TRP A 264 4.17 8.95 -1.08
N VAL A 265 3.25 8.69 -2.01
CA VAL A 265 3.57 8.68 -3.45
C VAL A 265 4.06 10.05 -3.94
N ILE A 266 3.38 11.13 -3.56
CA ILE A 266 3.74 12.47 -4.03
C ILE A 266 5.09 12.91 -3.46
N GLU A 267 5.36 12.68 -2.19
CA GLU A 267 6.65 12.98 -1.56
C GLU A 267 7.80 12.29 -2.27
N HIS A 268 7.69 10.98 -2.50
CA HIS A 268 8.74 10.20 -3.14
C HIS A 268 8.91 10.56 -4.62
N ILE A 269 7.84 10.92 -5.32
CA ILE A 269 7.93 11.49 -6.68
C ILE A 269 8.75 12.79 -6.66
N GLN A 270 8.53 13.68 -5.69
CA GLN A 270 9.27 14.95 -5.62
C GLN A 270 10.75 14.74 -5.30
N ARG A 271 11.07 13.80 -4.39
CA ARG A 271 12.45 13.41 -4.07
C ARG A 271 13.22 12.94 -5.30
N LEU A 272 12.60 12.11 -6.14
CA LEU A 272 13.21 11.61 -7.38
C LEU A 272 13.28 12.66 -8.48
N ARG A 273 12.37 13.65 -8.47
CA ARG A 273 12.22 14.63 -9.54
C ARG A 273 13.34 15.66 -9.56
N GLN A 274 13.70 16.21 -8.40
CA GLN A 274 14.64 17.33 -8.34
C GLN A 274 16.01 16.97 -8.92
N PRO A 275 16.64 15.82 -8.57
CA PRO A 275 17.91 15.43 -9.18
C PRO A 275 17.81 15.32 -10.71
N VAL A 276 16.71 14.78 -11.25
CA VAL A 276 16.54 14.63 -12.70
C VAL A 276 16.44 15.99 -13.39
N LEU A 277 15.75 16.96 -12.79
CA LEU A 277 15.68 18.34 -13.28
C LEU A 277 17.05 19.03 -13.26
N ASP A 278 17.81 18.87 -12.18
CA ASP A 278 19.14 19.48 -12.04
C ASP A 278 20.12 18.93 -13.09
N HIS A 279 20.06 17.63 -13.38
CA HIS A 279 20.85 17.01 -14.45
C HIS A 279 20.40 17.50 -15.83
N LEU A 280 19.09 17.66 -16.06
CA LEU A 280 18.57 18.16 -17.33
C LEU A 280 18.99 19.61 -17.60
N ALA A 281 18.97 20.45 -16.56
CA ALA A 281 19.35 21.86 -16.66
C ALA A 281 20.85 22.06 -16.89
N SER A 282 21.68 21.15 -16.38
CA SER A 282 23.15 21.22 -16.52
C SER A 282 23.69 20.54 -17.78
N HIS A 283 22.89 19.71 -18.44
CA HIS A 283 23.29 18.98 -19.64
C HIS A 283 23.41 19.88 -20.87
N GLN A 284 24.46 19.67 -21.66
CA GLN A 284 24.69 20.36 -22.93
C GLN A 284 24.41 19.40 -24.10
N PRO A 285 23.47 19.72 -25.01
CA PRO A 285 23.08 18.81 -26.09
C PRO A 285 24.26 18.45 -27.00
N THR A 286 24.37 17.17 -27.36
CA THR A 286 25.43 16.70 -28.29
C THR A 286 25.04 16.79 -29.77
N HIS A 287 23.76 17.04 -30.05
CA HIS A 287 23.21 17.21 -31.40
C HIS A 287 22.60 18.61 -31.55
N GLU A 288 22.60 19.15 -32.77
CA GLU A 288 22.09 20.52 -33.00
C GLU A 288 20.56 20.61 -32.99
N ARG A 289 19.86 19.52 -33.34
CA ARG A 289 18.40 19.56 -33.56
C ARG A 289 17.61 18.42 -32.97
N ASP A 290 18.26 17.33 -32.59
CA ASP A 290 17.59 16.14 -32.03
C ASP A 290 17.95 15.99 -30.55
N HIS A 291 17.06 15.34 -29.81
CA HIS A 291 17.35 14.91 -28.44
C HIS A 291 18.45 13.86 -28.46
N ASP A 292 19.50 14.07 -27.66
CA ASP A 292 20.51 13.03 -27.43
C ASP A 292 20.03 11.99 -26.41
N GLU A 293 20.84 10.93 -26.22
CA GLU A 293 20.49 9.81 -25.34
C GLU A 293 20.27 10.26 -23.89
N VAL A 294 21.03 11.24 -23.41
CA VAL A 294 20.92 11.76 -22.03
C VAL A 294 19.61 12.53 -21.87
N GLN A 295 19.29 13.39 -22.83
CA GLN A 295 18.02 14.12 -22.83
C GLN A 295 16.82 13.17 -22.92
N TRP A 296 16.91 12.12 -23.74
CA TRP A 296 15.88 11.08 -23.80
C TRP A 296 15.72 10.34 -22.47
N ASP A 297 16.81 9.94 -21.82
CA ASP A 297 16.75 9.25 -20.52
C ASP A 297 16.10 10.15 -19.45
N LEU A 298 16.56 11.41 -19.32
CA LEU A 298 16.04 12.34 -18.32
C LEU A 298 14.57 12.70 -18.56
N THR A 299 14.19 13.00 -19.81
CA THR A 299 12.79 13.31 -20.15
C THR A 299 11.87 12.09 -19.98
N ASN A 300 12.36 10.87 -20.26
CA ASN A 300 11.64 9.64 -19.96
C ASN A 300 11.40 9.45 -18.46
N LYS A 301 12.41 9.72 -17.61
CA LYS A 301 12.27 9.68 -16.15
C LYS A 301 11.24 10.69 -15.66
N LEU A 302 11.29 11.93 -16.16
CA LEU A 302 10.30 12.97 -15.81
C LEU A 302 8.89 12.59 -16.27
N TYR A 303 8.75 11.98 -17.44
CA TYR A 303 7.47 11.44 -17.90
C TYR A 303 6.95 10.33 -16.99
N ASP A 304 7.79 9.38 -16.60
CA ASP A 304 7.41 8.29 -15.69
C ASP A 304 6.90 8.85 -14.34
N LEU A 305 7.58 9.86 -13.78
CA LEU A 305 7.14 10.55 -12.56
C LEU A 305 5.83 11.33 -12.75
N LEU A 306 5.65 11.99 -13.89
CA LEU A 306 4.43 12.72 -14.22
C LEU A 306 3.23 11.77 -14.34
N ASP A 307 3.39 10.65 -15.05
CA ASP A 307 2.34 9.66 -15.27
C ASP A 307 1.95 8.97 -13.96
N ASN A 308 2.94 8.57 -13.14
CA ASN A 308 2.69 8.02 -11.81
C ASN A 308 1.96 9.02 -10.90
N GLY A 309 2.37 10.29 -10.89
CA GLY A 309 1.70 11.33 -10.11
C GLY A 309 0.26 11.57 -10.56
N ALA A 310 0.01 11.58 -11.88
CA ALA A 310 -1.34 11.67 -12.42
C ALA A 310 -2.19 10.46 -12.00
N HIS A 311 -1.65 9.24 -12.13
CA HIS A 311 -2.32 8.02 -11.71
C HIS A 311 -2.64 8.01 -10.21
N ALA A 312 -1.70 8.45 -9.36
CA ALA A 312 -1.96 8.62 -7.93
C ALA A 312 -3.11 9.59 -7.68
N ASP A 313 -3.11 10.74 -8.37
CA ASP A 313 -4.10 11.80 -8.16
C ASP A 313 -5.54 11.37 -8.44
N PHE A 314 -5.78 10.60 -9.52
CA PHE A 314 -7.14 10.17 -9.90
C PHE A 314 -7.52 8.75 -9.44
N THR A 315 -6.56 7.92 -9.00
CA THR A 315 -6.82 6.52 -8.63
C THR A 315 -6.97 6.34 -7.12
N ILE A 316 -6.14 7.01 -6.31
CA ILE A 316 -6.08 6.80 -4.85
C ILE A 316 -7.29 7.46 -4.18
N PHE A 317 -8.41 6.75 -4.21
CA PHE A 317 -9.69 7.09 -3.59
C PHE A 317 -10.47 5.80 -3.34
N LEU A 318 -11.26 5.76 -2.27
CA LEU A 318 -12.25 4.72 -2.01
C LEU A 318 -13.66 5.30 -1.82
N PRO A 319 -14.35 5.64 -2.92
CA PRO A 319 -15.71 6.14 -2.84
C PRO A 319 -16.69 5.07 -2.35
N MET A 320 -17.41 5.38 -1.27
CA MET A 320 -18.43 4.52 -0.64
C MET A 320 -19.80 4.60 -1.37
N GLU A 321 -19.83 4.48 -2.69
CA GLU A 321 -21.08 4.55 -3.46
C GLU A 321 -22.00 3.34 -3.21
N GLY A 322 -23.25 3.60 -2.83
CA GLY A 322 -24.25 2.57 -2.51
C GLY A 322 -24.03 1.86 -1.16
N TYR A 323 -23.11 2.35 -0.33
CA TYR A 323 -22.94 1.87 1.04
C TYR A 323 -24.06 2.44 1.91
N LYS A 324 -24.64 1.65 2.81
CA LYS A 324 -25.63 2.11 3.78
C LYS A 324 -25.01 3.17 4.70
N GLY A 325 -25.75 4.25 4.96
CA GLY A 325 -25.25 5.45 5.65
C GLY A 325 -24.53 6.47 4.74
N SER A 326 -24.12 6.10 3.52
CA SER A 326 -23.53 7.04 2.57
C SER A 326 -24.59 7.79 1.75
N ASN A 327 -24.36 9.09 1.54
CA ASN A 327 -25.18 9.92 0.66
C ASN A 327 -24.80 9.79 -0.82
N ILE A 328 -23.87 8.90 -1.17
CA ILE A 328 -23.39 8.70 -2.53
C ILE A 328 -24.21 7.58 -3.20
N PRO A 329 -25.09 7.89 -4.17
CA PRO A 329 -25.90 6.88 -4.83
C PRO A 329 -25.04 5.97 -5.71
N LEU A 330 -25.46 4.72 -5.84
CA LEU A 330 -24.84 3.77 -6.77
C LEU A 330 -24.99 4.27 -8.21
N GLN A 331 -23.87 4.59 -8.85
CA GLN A 331 -23.88 5.06 -10.23
C GLN A 331 -23.83 3.89 -11.21
N ARG A 332 -24.51 4.04 -12.36
CA ARG A 332 -24.39 3.07 -13.45
C ARG A 332 -22.98 3.15 -14.06
N PRO A 333 -22.43 2.03 -14.54
CA PRO A 333 -21.22 2.05 -15.34
C PRO A 333 -21.37 3.01 -16.52
N LEU A 334 -20.31 3.75 -16.84
CA LEU A 334 -20.28 4.55 -18.07
C LEU A 334 -20.36 3.58 -19.26
N GLY A 335 -21.37 3.75 -20.10
CA GLY A 335 -21.55 2.93 -21.31
C GLY A 335 -20.45 3.13 -22.36
N SER A 336 -19.72 4.24 -22.29
CA SER A 336 -18.55 4.54 -23.11
C SER A 336 -17.53 5.37 -22.34
N THR A 337 -16.26 5.31 -22.73
CA THR A 337 -15.24 6.21 -22.22
C THR A 337 -15.61 7.65 -22.61
N PRO A 338 -15.61 8.61 -21.66
CA PRO A 338 -15.86 10.01 -22.00
C PRO A 338 -14.89 10.47 -23.10
N PRO A 339 -15.33 11.32 -24.04
CA PRO A 339 -14.46 11.83 -25.08
C PRO A 339 -13.22 12.47 -24.45
N GLY A 340 -12.05 12.14 -25.00
CA GLY A 340 -10.79 12.78 -24.62
C GLY A 340 -10.74 14.23 -25.06
N GLY A 341 -9.68 14.94 -24.72
CA GLY A 341 -9.46 16.33 -25.13
C GLY A 341 -8.97 17.22 -24.00
N PHE A 342 -8.98 18.52 -24.24
CA PHE A 342 -8.65 19.54 -23.25
C PHE A 342 -9.83 19.85 -22.34
N ARG A 343 -9.53 20.20 -21.08
CA ARG A 343 -10.55 20.65 -20.11
C ARG A 343 -10.17 22.00 -19.52
N GLU A 344 -10.86 23.04 -19.97
CA GLU A 344 -10.63 24.42 -19.53
C GLU A 344 -11.22 24.75 -18.15
N LYS A 345 -12.29 24.05 -17.77
CA LYS A 345 -12.95 24.26 -16.47
C LYS A 345 -12.27 23.43 -15.39
N PRO A 346 -12.23 23.91 -14.13
CA PRO A 346 -11.76 23.12 -13.01
C PRO A 346 -12.41 21.73 -12.93
N ILE A 347 -11.65 20.75 -12.46
CA ILE A 347 -12.16 19.40 -12.24
C ILE A 347 -12.98 19.39 -10.94
N SER A 348 -14.01 18.55 -10.89
CA SER A 348 -14.68 18.18 -9.65
C SER A 348 -14.61 16.66 -9.45
N PHE A 349 -14.73 16.23 -8.20
CA PHE A 349 -14.69 14.82 -7.86
C PHE A 349 -15.77 14.00 -8.60
N SER A 350 -15.40 12.80 -9.03
CA SER A 350 -16.32 11.78 -9.54
C SER A 350 -15.98 10.44 -8.90
N VAL A 351 -17.01 9.65 -8.60
CA VAL A 351 -16.83 8.27 -8.13
C VAL A 351 -16.36 7.34 -9.25
N ASN A 352 -16.60 7.71 -10.51
CA ASN A 352 -16.20 6.92 -11.65
C ASN A 352 -14.73 7.21 -12.03
N ILE A 353 -13.88 6.19 -11.87
CA ILE A 353 -12.44 6.30 -12.15
C ILE A 353 -12.12 6.68 -13.60
N LEU A 354 -12.87 6.19 -14.59
CA LEU A 354 -12.66 6.53 -16.00
C LEU A 354 -12.99 8.00 -16.26
N LYS A 355 -14.06 8.50 -15.65
CA LYS A 355 -14.40 9.93 -15.71
C LYS A 355 -13.31 10.78 -15.05
N ARG A 356 -12.87 10.43 -13.83
CA ARG A 356 -11.77 11.13 -13.16
C ARG A 356 -10.51 11.15 -14.01
N LYS A 357 -10.14 10.02 -14.61
CA LYS A 357 -8.98 9.90 -15.50
C LYS A 357 -9.09 10.83 -16.71
N CYS A 358 -10.22 10.83 -17.42
CA CYS A 358 -10.42 11.69 -18.59
C CYS A 358 -10.44 13.17 -18.20
N ASP A 359 -11.20 13.53 -17.16
CA ASP A 359 -11.29 14.92 -16.69
C ASP A 359 -9.94 15.44 -16.19
N TYR A 360 -9.19 14.63 -15.43
CA TYR A 360 -7.85 14.96 -14.95
C TYR A 360 -6.86 15.10 -16.09
N GLY A 361 -6.79 14.10 -17.00
CA GLY A 361 -5.87 14.14 -18.13
C GLY A 361 -6.11 15.34 -19.05
N GLY A 362 -7.37 15.66 -19.34
CA GLY A 362 -7.71 16.84 -20.14
C GLY A 362 -7.40 18.15 -19.44
N ARG A 363 -7.57 18.22 -18.12
CA ARG A 363 -7.23 19.41 -17.34
C ARG A 363 -5.72 19.62 -17.22
N LEU A 364 -4.97 18.57 -16.93
CA LEU A 364 -3.52 18.60 -16.82
C LEU A 364 -2.90 19.11 -18.13
N ARG A 365 -3.38 18.60 -19.28
CA ARG A 365 -2.94 19.05 -20.60
C ARG A 365 -3.23 20.53 -20.83
N TYR A 366 -4.45 20.98 -20.52
CA TYR A 366 -4.82 22.39 -20.65
C TYR A 366 -3.93 23.31 -19.81
N LEU A 367 -3.78 22.99 -18.53
CA LEU A 367 -2.97 23.79 -17.61
C LEU A 367 -1.49 23.77 -17.99
N THR A 368 -0.96 22.64 -18.44
CA THR A 368 0.43 22.54 -18.93
C THR A 368 0.68 23.51 -20.07
N ARG A 369 -0.21 23.53 -21.07
CA ARG A 369 -0.07 24.42 -22.23
C ARG A 369 -0.25 25.87 -21.86
N LYS A 370 -1.23 26.17 -21.01
CA LYS A 370 -1.47 27.52 -20.50
C LYS A 370 -0.25 28.07 -19.78
N GLU A 371 0.35 27.29 -18.88
CA GLU A 371 1.55 27.70 -18.14
C GLU A 371 2.77 27.83 -19.04
N GLN A 372 2.94 26.91 -19.98
CA GLN A 372 4.04 26.93 -20.94
C GLN A 372 4.00 28.18 -21.83
N TYR A 373 2.85 28.49 -22.45
CA TYR A 373 2.73 29.68 -23.29
C TYR A 373 2.79 30.98 -22.49
N GLY A 374 2.23 31.00 -21.27
CA GLY A 374 2.39 32.12 -20.36
C GLY A 374 3.86 32.35 -19.97
N THR A 375 4.63 31.29 -19.77
CA THR A 375 6.07 31.39 -19.47
C THR A 375 6.85 31.97 -20.65
N TYR A 376 6.59 31.50 -21.88
CA TYR A 376 7.23 32.08 -23.07
C TYR A 376 6.96 33.58 -23.20
N GLU A 377 5.70 33.99 -23.03
CA GLU A 377 5.32 35.42 -23.10
C GLU A 377 6.03 36.24 -22.02
N ARG A 378 6.07 35.77 -20.76
CA ARG A 378 6.78 36.45 -19.66
C ARG A 378 8.28 36.60 -19.90
N LEU A 379 8.90 35.63 -20.58
CA LEU A 379 10.32 35.65 -20.91
C LEU A 379 10.63 36.37 -22.24
N GLY A 380 9.61 36.88 -22.95
CA GLY A 380 9.78 37.49 -24.26
C GLY A 380 10.25 36.50 -25.34
N LEU A 381 9.99 35.21 -25.15
CA LEU A 381 10.37 34.13 -26.06
C LEU A 381 9.21 33.76 -26.98
N SER A 382 9.51 33.33 -28.19
CA SER A 382 8.53 32.69 -29.08
C SER A 382 8.55 31.17 -28.88
N PRO A 383 7.40 30.46 -28.87
CA PRO A 383 7.38 28.99 -28.73
C PRO A 383 8.19 28.23 -29.79
N ILE A 384 8.50 28.87 -30.91
CA ILE A 384 9.29 28.33 -32.02
C ILE A 384 10.73 28.87 -32.07
N SER A 385 11.12 29.75 -31.15
CA SER A 385 12.45 30.38 -31.14
C SER A 385 13.55 29.53 -30.51
N LEU A 386 13.18 28.59 -29.62
CA LEU A 386 14.11 27.64 -29.03
C LEU A 386 14.06 26.32 -29.80
N GLU A 387 15.24 25.76 -30.09
CA GLU A 387 15.36 24.43 -30.67
C GLU A 387 14.69 23.39 -29.77
N ILE A 388 14.21 22.28 -30.36
CA ILE A 388 13.45 21.27 -29.60
C ILE A 388 14.27 20.63 -28.48
N ASN A 389 15.59 20.57 -28.65
CA ASN A 389 16.55 20.00 -27.71
C ASN A 389 17.22 21.06 -26.81
N ASP A 390 16.80 22.33 -26.87
CA ASP A 390 17.32 23.36 -25.98
C ASP A 390 16.95 23.04 -24.51
N PRO A 391 17.93 22.98 -23.58
CA PRO A 391 17.66 22.72 -22.17
C PRO A 391 16.65 23.69 -21.56
N ALA A 392 16.65 24.98 -21.94
CA ALA A 392 15.69 25.96 -21.45
C ALA A 392 14.26 25.62 -21.90
N ARG A 393 14.09 25.17 -23.14
CA ARG A 393 12.78 24.73 -23.66
C ARG A 393 12.26 23.51 -22.91
N LEU A 394 13.14 22.54 -22.66
CA LEU A 394 12.82 21.33 -21.90
C LEU A 394 12.45 21.68 -20.45
N MET A 395 13.21 22.57 -19.80
CA MET A 395 12.93 23.01 -18.43
C MET A 395 11.61 23.78 -18.31
N ILE A 396 11.30 24.69 -19.25
CA ILE A 396 9.99 25.36 -19.31
C ILE A 396 8.87 24.32 -19.39
N THR A 397 9.02 23.31 -20.25
CA THR A 397 8.03 22.24 -20.41
C THR A 397 7.84 21.45 -19.11
N CYS A 398 8.93 21.07 -18.46
CA CYS A 398 8.89 20.26 -17.23
C CYS A 398 8.29 21.03 -16.05
N HIS A 399 8.70 22.28 -15.82
CA HIS A 399 8.11 23.12 -14.77
C HIS A 399 6.62 23.38 -15.02
N SER A 400 6.23 23.68 -16.27
CA SER A 400 4.82 23.86 -16.62
C SER A 400 3.97 22.62 -16.32
N GLN A 401 4.51 21.42 -16.55
CA GLN A 401 3.84 20.15 -16.19
C GLN A 401 3.71 19.96 -14.69
N ILE A 402 4.74 20.31 -13.91
CA ILE A 402 4.75 20.20 -12.45
C ILE A 402 3.71 21.13 -11.82
N ASP A 403 3.66 22.38 -12.28
CA ASP A 403 2.71 23.38 -11.80
C ASP A 403 1.27 23.00 -12.18
N ALA A 404 1.08 22.56 -13.43
CA ALA A 404 -0.21 22.06 -13.90
C ALA A 404 -0.69 20.82 -13.13
N GLN A 405 0.21 19.91 -12.78
CA GLN A 405 -0.11 18.73 -11.97
C GLN A 405 -0.51 19.14 -10.55
N THR A 406 0.24 20.06 -9.94
CA THR A 406 -0.06 20.59 -8.60
C THR A 406 -1.43 21.26 -8.57
N GLN A 407 -1.75 22.08 -9.57
CA GLN A 407 -3.06 22.72 -9.69
C GLN A 407 -4.19 21.71 -9.95
N SER A 408 -4.00 20.77 -10.88
CA SER A 408 -5.01 19.73 -11.19
C SER A 408 -5.30 18.85 -9.97
N ARG A 409 -4.26 18.51 -9.20
CA ARG A 409 -4.38 17.79 -7.92
C ARG A 409 -5.18 18.58 -6.90
N ARG A 410 -4.86 19.87 -6.70
CA ARG A 410 -5.60 20.74 -5.77
C ARG A 410 -7.08 20.88 -6.15
N GLU A 411 -7.38 20.98 -7.44
CA GLU A 411 -8.77 21.03 -7.93
C GLU A 411 -9.53 19.72 -7.66
N LEU A 412 -8.88 18.57 -7.84
CA LEU A 412 -9.53 17.27 -7.66
C LEU A 412 -9.61 16.80 -6.21
N ARG A 413 -8.54 17.00 -5.42
CA ARG A 413 -8.37 16.47 -4.06
C ARG A 413 -8.55 17.50 -2.96
N GLY A 414 -8.49 18.79 -3.29
CA GLY A 414 -8.41 19.86 -2.30
C GLY A 414 -6.99 20.10 -1.81
N VAL A 415 -6.89 20.87 -0.71
CA VAL A 415 -5.62 21.12 -0.02
C VAL A 415 -5.29 19.86 0.81
N PRO A 416 -4.04 19.34 0.76
CA PRO A 416 -3.63 18.23 1.61
C PRO A 416 -3.91 18.55 3.08
N GLN A 417 -4.50 17.60 3.80
CA GLN A 417 -4.72 17.73 5.23
C GLN A 417 -3.58 17.03 5.94
N GLU A 418 -2.90 17.75 6.82
CA GLU A 418 -1.85 17.17 7.64
C GLU A 418 -2.47 16.26 8.71
N LEU A 419 -1.98 15.01 8.79
CA LEU A 419 -2.37 14.08 9.84
C LEU A 419 -1.55 14.36 11.11
N GLU A 420 -2.22 14.27 12.27
CA GLU A 420 -1.61 14.47 13.59
C GLU A 420 -0.72 13.28 13.99
N LEU A 421 -1.12 12.06 13.63
CA LEU A 421 -0.44 10.80 13.95
C LEU A 421 -0.53 9.82 12.77
N ASP A 422 0.46 8.95 12.66
CA ASP A 422 0.39 7.80 11.75
C ASP A 422 -0.70 6.83 12.25
N PRO A 423 -1.68 6.41 11.43
CA PRO A 423 -2.81 5.61 11.90
C PRO A 423 -2.45 4.26 12.50
N TRP A 424 -1.36 3.61 12.05
CA TRP A 424 -0.94 2.35 12.66
C TRP A 424 -0.41 2.57 14.09
N LEU A 425 0.23 3.71 14.35
CA LEU A 425 0.62 4.12 15.71
C LEU A 425 -0.62 4.51 16.52
N ASP A 426 -1.58 5.20 15.91
CA ASP A 426 -2.82 5.56 16.60
C ASP A 426 -3.65 4.31 16.96
N LEU A 427 -3.71 3.34 16.04
CA LEU A 427 -4.29 2.02 16.24
C LEU A 427 -3.59 1.33 17.41
N GLY A 428 -2.25 1.23 17.39
CA GLY A 428 -1.47 0.66 18.48
C GLY A 428 -1.73 1.35 19.82
N LYS A 429 -1.70 2.68 19.87
CA LYS A 429 -1.93 3.49 21.09
C LYS A 429 -3.36 3.36 21.61
N THR A 430 -4.35 3.33 20.73
CA THR A 430 -5.79 3.31 21.07
C THR A 430 -6.27 1.91 21.43
N TYR A 431 -5.79 0.86 20.75
CA TYR A 431 -6.19 -0.53 21.03
C TYR A 431 -5.56 -1.13 22.27
N LEU A 432 -4.29 -0.84 22.50
CA LEU A 432 -3.53 -1.52 23.55
C LEU A 432 -3.44 -0.66 24.82
N GLY A 433 -3.82 0.62 24.73
CA GLY A 433 -3.63 1.61 25.78
C GLY A 433 -2.14 1.90 26.02
N TYR A 434 -1.83 3.07 26.58
CA TYR A 434 -0.45 3.49 26.87
C TYR A 434 0.37 2.48 27.71
N GLY A 435 -0.27 1.48 28.34
CA GLY A 435 0.38 0.47 29.18
C GLY A 435 0.35 -0.99 28.71
N ASN A 436 -0.38 -1.38 27.65
CA ASN A 436 -0.37 -2.79 27.16
C ASN A 436 0.08 -2.92 25.70
N LEU A 437 0.76 -1.91 25.13
CA LEU A 437 1.30 -2.00 23.78
C LEU A 437 2.31 -3.15 23.67
N ARG A 438 1.89 -4.26 23.05
CA ARG A 438 2.74 -5.42 22.78
C ARG A 438 3.55 -5.17 21.53
N CYS A 439 4.71 -4.58 21.72
CA CYS A 439 5.61 -4.15 20.66
C CYS A 439 7.05 -4.60 20.89
N GLY A 440 7.32 -5.44 21.89
CA GLY A 440 8.62 -6.06 22.12
C GLY A 440 8.71 -7.49 21.58
N PHE A 441 9.89 -8.09 21.63
CA PHE A 441 10.10 -9.51 21.32
C PHE A 441 10.83 -10.22 22.46
N VAL A 442 10.41 -11.45 22.75
CA VAL A 442 11.25 -12.38 23.52
C VAL A 442 12.30 -12.96 22.58
N ALA A 443 13.58 -12.93 22.97
CA ALA A 443 14.68 -13.45 22.17
C ALA A 443 15.45 -14.53 22.94
N TYR A 444 15.45 -15.75 22.41
CA TYR A 444 16.18 -16.88 22.97
C TYR A 444 17.56 -16.99 22.35
N ARG A 445 18.61 -17.00 23.17
CA ARG A 445 19.94 -17.44 22.76
C ARG A 445 19.97 -18.97 22.73
N LEU A 446 20.08 -19.55 21.53
CA LEU A 446 20.17 -21.01 21.32
C LEU A 446 21.49 -21.38 20.61
N CYS A 447 22.55 -20.64 20.93
CA CYS A 447 23.91 -20.88 20.45
C CYS A 447 24.92 -20.58 21.58
N HIS A 448 25.47 -21.63 22.18
CA HIS A 448 26.42 -21.55 23.31
C HIS A 448 27.86 -21.90 22.91
N SER A 449 28.13 -22.12 21.62
CA SER A 449 29.46 -22.34 21.04
C SER A 449 30.42 -21.14 21.18
N HIS A 450 29.88 -19.93 21.34
CA HIS A 450 30.62 -18.68 21.35
C HIS A 450 31.04 -18.23 22.75
N THR A 451 32.20 -17.57 22.85
CA THR A 451 32.65 -16.97 24.11
C THR A 451 31.76 -15.79 24.52
N PRO A 452 31.74 -15.40 25.81
CA PRO A 452 30.97 -14.23 26.28
C PRO A 452 31.32 -12.93 25.53
N GLU A 453 32.57 -12.75 25.13
CA GLU A 453 33.01 -11.57 24.37
C GLU A 453 32.40 -11.53 22.96
N VAL A 454 32.38 -12.69 22.28
CA VAL A 454 31.79 -12.83 20.94
C VAL A 454 30.28 -12.58 21.02
N TRP A 455 29.61 -13.17 22.03
CA TRP A 455 28.19 -12.95 22.28
C TRP A 455 27.87 -11.47 22.55
N ASN A 456 28.63 -10.82 23.43
CA ASN A 456 28.41 -9.41 23.76
C ASN A 456 28.65 -8.49 22.56
N ASN A 457 29.64 -8.79 21.70
CA ASN A 457 29.86 -8.07 20.45
C ASN A 457 28.69 -8.24 19.47
N PHE A 458 28.19 -9.47 19.30
CA PHE A 458 27.00 -9.75 18.50
C PHE A 458 25.80 -8.94 19.02
N LYS A 459 25.51 -9.07 20.32
CA LYS A 459 24.37 -8.43 20.97
C LYS A 459 24.41 -6.92 20.79
N ALA A 460 25.57 -6.29 21.01
CA ALA A 460 25.75 -4.86 20.82
C ALA A 460 25.51 -4.42 19.36
N LYS A 461 25.99 -5.20 18.37
CA LYS A 461 25.74 -4.92 16.94
C LYS A 461 24.27 -5.08 16.57
N PHE A 462 23.61 -6.12 17.06
CA PHE A 462 22.19 -6.37 16.84
C PHE A 462 21.33 -5.26 17.45
N GLU A 463 21.53 -4.93 18.72
CA GLU A 463 20.80 -3.86 19.40
C GLU A 463 21.02 -2.50 18.74
N SER A 464 22.26 -2.21 18.31
CA SER A 464 22.56 -1.00 17.53
C SER A 464 21.80 -1.00 16.19
N ASP A 465 21.76 -2.12 15.48
CA ASP A 465 21.11 -2.23 14.18
C ASP A 465 19.59 -2.02 14.29
N ILE A 466 18.94 -2.62 15.28
CA ILE A 466 17.49 -2.49 15.44
C ILE A 466 17.08 -1.17 16.14
N SER A 467 18.02 -0.43 16.74
CA SER A 467 17.70 0.84 17.43
C SER A 467 17.35 1.98 16.47
N ASP A 468 17.86 1.92 15.24
CA ASP A 468 17.66 2.96 14.23
C ASP A 468 16.36 2.76 13.44
N TRP A 469 15.21 2.99 14.07
CA TRP A 469 13.90 2.80 13.44
C TRP A 469 12.93 3.95 13.77
N GLY A 470 11.86 4.07 12.99
CA GLY A 470 10.89 5.15 13.13
C GLY A 470 11.35 6.48 12.56
N ARG A 471 12.32 6.47 11.63
CA ARG A 471 12.74 7.71 10.94
C ARG A 471 11.58 8.24 10.09
N GLY A 472 11.29 9.53 10.23
CA GLY A 472 10.19 10.18 9.49
C GLY A 472 8.79 9.94 10.08
N VAL A 473 8.67 9.13 11.14
CA VAL A 473 7.41 8.85 11.81
C VAL A 473 7.15 9.87 12.92
N LYS A 474 5.97 10.51 12.90
CA LYS A 474 5.58 11.51 13.90
C LYS A 474 5.23 10.86 15.25
N SER A 475 5.70 11.44 16.36
CA SER A 475 5.32 11.06 17.73
C SER A 475 5.56 9.57 18.08
N ILE A 476 6.66 9.01 17.58
CA ILE A 476 7.02 7.60 17.76
C ILE A 476 7.78 7.30 19.07
N ASP A 477 8.30 8.31 19.76
CA ASP A 477 9.27 8.11 20.85
C ASP A 477 8.73 7.22 21.99
N ASP A 478 7.47 7.38 22.38
CA ASP A 478 6.83 6.53 23.39
C ASP A 478 6.76 5.06 22.94
N VAL A 479 6.49 4.83 21.66
CA VAL A 479 6.45 3.49 21.07
C VAL A 479 7.85 2.91 20.97
N ARG A 480 8.86 3.72 20.60
CA ARG A 480 10.27 3.33 20.62
C ARG A 480 10.73 2.89 22.00
N ALA A 481 10.29 3.59 23.04
CA ALA A 481 10.59 3.23 24.43
C ALA A 481 9.92 1.92 24.87
N ALA A 482 8.79 1.57 24.27
CA ALA A 482 8.06 0.34 24.54
C ALA A 482 8.62 -0.87 23.77
N CYS A 483 9.20 -0.68 22.58
CA CYS A 483 9.82 -1.75 21.80
C CYS A 483 11.12 -2.23 22.45
N LYS A 484 11.07 -3.41 23.07
CA LYS A 484 12.19 -4.00 23.82
C LYS A 484 12.47 -5.43 23.36
N ILE A 485 13.73 -5.84 23.48
CA ILE A 485 14.13 -7.23 23.37
C ILE A 485 14.28 -7.81 24.77
N TYR A 486 13.47 -8.83 25.08
CA TYR A 486 13.51 -9.58 26.32
C TYR A 486 14.42 -10.79 26.12
N TRP A 487 15.69 -10.63 26.48
CA TRP A 487 16.72 -11.63 26.30
C TRP A 487 16.57 -12.79 27.29
N LEU A 488 16.53 -14.01 26.77
CA LEU A 488 16.55 -15.25 27.55
C LEU A 488 17.72 -16.11 27.08
N ASP A 489 18.48 -16.65 28.02
CA ASP A 489 19.59 -17.56 27.73
C ASP A 489 19.07 -19.01 27.76
N GLY A 490 19.20 -19.74 26.66
CA GLY A 490 18.69 -21.11 26.56
C GLY A 490 19.37 -22.05 27.55
N GLN A 491 20.65 -21.83 27.86
CA GLN A 491 21.39 -22.66 28.80
C GLN A 491 20.83 -22.55 30.23
N ASP A 492 20.47 -21.33 30.66
CA ASP A 492 19.87 -21.07 31.97
C ASP A 492 18.45 -21.67 32.09
N LEU A 493 17.79 -21.90 30.95
CA LEU A 493 16.45 -22.47 30.84
C LEU A 493 16.43 -23.97 30.53
N GLU A 494 17.59 -24.62 30.49
CA GLU A 494 17.76 -26.03 30.12
C GLU A 494 17.25 -26.36 28.70
N ILE A 495 17.33 -25.38 27.78
CA ILE A 495 16.96 -25.52 26.37
C ILE A 495 18.24 -25.78 25.54
N PRO A 496 18.34 -26.93 24.84
CA PRO A 496 19.50 -27.22 23.99
C PRO A 496 19.67 -26.25 22.81
N ASP A 497 20.90 -26.14 22.31
CA ASP A 497 21.20 -25.37 21.09
C ASP A 497 20.37 -25.86 19.89
N GLY A 498 19.76 -24.90 19.18
CA GLY A 498 18.89 -25.17 18.03
C GLY A 498 17.53 -25.81 18.34
N ASP A 499 17.18 -26.07 19.61
CA ASP A 499 15.89 -26.69 19.97
C ASP A 499 14.74 -25.66 20.01
N ILE A 500 14.22 -25.36 18.81
CA ILE A 500 13.12 -24.41 18.61
C ILE A 500 11.83 -24.88 19.30
N GLU A 501 11.57 -26.19 19.36
CA GLU A 501 10.34 -26.72 19.96
C GLU A 501 10.34 -26.59 21.49
N ALA A 502 11.49 -26.81 22.14
CA ALA A 502 11.65 -26.50 23.55
C ALA A 502 11.48 -24.99 23.83
N ALA A 503 12.01 -24.12 22.96
CA ALA A 503 11.79 -22.67 23.05
C ALA A 503 10.33 -22.27 22.89
N LYS A 504 9.60 -22.84 21.93
CA LYS A 504 8.14 -22.66 21.78
C LYS A 504 7.41 -23.04 23.07
N LYS A 505 7.71 -24.22 23.63
CA LYS A 505 7.07 -24.71 24.86
C LYS A 505 7.33 -23.80 26.05
N HIS A 506 8.54 -23.24 26.19
CA HIS A 506 8.85 -22.26 27.23
C HIS A 506 8.11 -20.95 26.98
N PHE A 507 8.13 -20.45 25.74
CA PHE A 507 7.47 -19.20 25.35
C PHE A 507 6.00 -19.17 25.71
N HIS A 508 5.23 -20.23 25.42
CA HIS A 508 3.81 -20.31 25.79
C HIS A 508 3.55 -20.17 27.31
N LYS A 509 4.50 -20.59 28.15
CA LYS A 509 4.40 -20.43 29.60
C LYS A 509 4.84 -19.04 30.06
N HIS A 510 5.80 -18.45 29.37
CA HIS A 510 6.47 -17.21 29.78
C HIS A 510 5.77 -15.94 29.26
N ILE A 511 5.11 -15.99 28.10
CA ILE A 511 4.59 -14.79 27.41
C ILE A 511 3.50 -14.03 28.19
N ASP A 512 2.83 -14.70 29.12
CA ASP A 512 1.83 -14.08 30.02
C ASP A 512 2.43 -13.66 31.39
N SER A 513 3.73 -13.80 31.59
CA SER A 513 4.42 -13.26 32.77
C SER A 513 4.55 -11.73 32.71
N GLU A 514 4.70 -11.09 33.87
CA GLU A 514 4.94 -9.64 33.94
C GLU A 514 6.24 -9.24 33.20
N ASP A 515 7.24 -10.12 33.17
CA ASP A 515 8.53 -9.87 32.51
C ASP A 515 8.42 -9.83 30.98
N ALA A 516 7.41 -10.48 30.39
CA ALA A 516 7.19 -10.54 28.94
C ALA A 516 5.89 -9.85 28.49
N ARG A 517 5.20 -9.14 29.38
CA ARG A 517 3.86 -8.58 29.13
C ARG A 517 3.79 -7.65 27.90
N GLY A 518 4.89 -6.96 27.61
CA GLY A 518 5.05 -6.06 26.46
C GLY A 518 5.49 -6.74 25.16
N ALA A 519 5.70 -8.05 25.14
CA ALA A 519 6.16 -8.77 23.95
C ALA A 519 5.00 -9.24 23.05
N HIS A 520 5.29 -9.39 21.76
CA HIS A 520 4.40 -9.99 20.78
C HIS A 520 4.07 -11.44 21.15
N LYS A 521 2.80 -11.83 20.97
CA LYS A 521 2.36 -13.23 21.14
C LYS A 521 2.52 -14.08 19.89
N GLY A 522 2.38 -13.48 18.71
CA GLY A 522 2.40 -14.20 17.43
C GLY A 522 3.80 -14.48 16.88
N ALA A 523 4.85 -14.01 17.56
CA ALA A 523 6.23 -14.24 17.15
C ALA A 523 7.20 -14.04 18.31
N PHE A 524 8.24 -14.88 18.36
CA PHE A 524 9.43 -14.65 19.18
C PHE A 524 10.70 -14.81 18.33
N LEU A 525 11.84 -14.40 18.86
CA LEU A 525 13.12 -14.42 18.17
C LEU A 525 14.00 -15.55 18.69
N VAL A 526 14.74 -16.17 17.79
CA VAL A 526 15.79 -17.14 18.09
C VAL A 526 17.11 -16.61 17.55
N ILE A 527 18.14 -16.67 18.39
CA ILE A 527 19.51 -16.41 17.99
C ILE A 527 20.21 -17.75 17.85
N ASP A 528 20.36 -18.18 16.61
CA ASP A 528 21.16 -19.35 16.23
C ASP A 528 22.55 -18.93 15.74
N GLU A 529 23.37 -19.92 15.39
CA GLU A 529 24.72 -19.70 14.87
C GLU A 529 24.74 -18.86 13.58
N ASP A 530 23.73 -18.98 12.71
CA ASP A 530 23.67 -18.24 11.45
C ASP A 530 23.34 -16.76 11.70
N VAL A 531 22.44 -16.48 12.65
CA VAL A 531 22.13 -15.12 13.11
C VAL A 531 23.39 -14.45 13.65
N VAL A 532 24.16 -15.13 14.52
CA VAL A 532 25.41 -14.56 15.06
C VAL A 532 26.41 -14.27 13.93
N LYS A 533 26.60 -15.22 13.01
CA LYS A 533 27.47 -15.03 11.85
C LYS A 533 27.04 -13.86 10.98
N SER A 534 25.74 -13.67 10.75
CA SER A 534 25.21 -12.60 9.90
C SER A 534 25.59 -11.20 10.40
N TYR A 535 25.72 -11.01 11.71
CA TYR A 535 26.10 -9.74 12.33
C TYR A 535 27.60 -9.57 12.53
N LEU A 536 28.31 -10.66 12.82
CA LEU A 536 29.75 -10.61 13.07
C LEU A 536 30.57 -10.60 11.77
N ASN A 537 30.15 -11.40 10.79
CA ASN A 537 30.82 -11.60 9.51
C ASN A 537 29.84 -11.46 8.33
N PRO A 538 29.16 -10.31 8.16
CA PRO A 538 28.23 -10.11 7.04
C PRO A 538 28.99 -10.18 5.71
N VAL A 539 28.50 -10.99 4.76
CA VAL A 539 29.06 -11.00 3.38
C VAL A 539 28.72 -9.67 2.69
N ARG A 540 27.54 -9.11 2.99
CA ARG A 540 27.14 -7.74 2.66
C ARG A 540 26.51 -7.07 3.88
N GLU A 541 26.69 -5.76 4.02
CA GLU A 541 26.09 -5.00 5.14
C GLU A 541 24.56 -5.18 5.27
N ARG A 542 23.90 -5.57 4.18
CA ARG A 542 22.45 -5.78 4.05
C ARG A 542 21.97 -7.20 4.36
N GLU A 543 22.83 -8.08 4.89
CA GLU A 543 22.49 -9.48 5.17
C GLU A 543 22.44 -9.80 6.67
N LYS A 544 22.25 -8.79 7.52
CA LYS A 544 22.11 -8.95 8.98
C LYS A 544 20.67 -9.33 9.32
N PHE A 545 20.44 -10.54 9.79
CA PHE A 545 19.08 -11.05 10.03
C PHE A 545 18.93 -11.71 11.39
N VAL A 546 17.69 -11.82 11.85
CA VAL A 546 17.27 -12.57 13.04
C VAL A 546 16.23 -13.62 12.65
N LEU A 547 16.17 -14.75 13.36
CA LEU A 547 15.15 -15.77 13.11
C LEU A 547 13.89 -15.44 13.91
N ALA A 548 12.78 -15.17 13.22
CA ALA A 548 11.46 -15.04 13.82
C ALA A 548 10.72 -16.37 13.75
N VAL A 549 10.11 -16.79 14.86
CA VAL A 549 9.44 -18.09 15.02
C VAL A 549 7.97 -17.87 15.35
N ASP A 550 7.09 -18.57 14.63
CA ASP A 550 5.66 -18.68 14.92
C ASP A 550 5.48 -19.70 16.06
N PRO A 551 5.08 -19.26 17.26
CA PRO A 551 4.93 -20.15 18.40
C PRO A 551 3.80 -21.17 18.20
N ASP A 552 2.74 -20.80 17.46
CA ASP A 552 1.55 -21.62 17.26
C ASP A 552 1.65 -22.50 16.00
N PHE A 553 2.78 -22.47 15.29
CA PHE A 553 2.98 -23.33 14.13
C PHE A 553 3.21 -24.78 14.55
N ASP A 554 2.30 -25.63 14.09
CA ASP A 554 2.39 -27.08 14.18
C ASP A 554 2.24 -27.69 12.76
N PRO A 555 3.25 -28.46 12.28
CA PRO A 555 3.23 -29.07 10.96
C PRO A 555 2.14 -30.15 10.80
N GLU A 556 1.63 -30.74 11.89
CA GLU A 556 0.59 -31.77 11.82
C GLU A 556 -0.80 -31.18 11.59
N THR A 557 -1.07 -30.00 12.16
CA THR A 557 -2.37 -29.30 12.06
C THR A 557 -2.47 -28.35 10.86
N LYS A 558 -1.33 -27.97 10.28
CA LYS A 558 -1.25 -27.17 9.04
C LYS A 558 -0.69 -28.04 7.90
N PRO A 559 -1.48 -28.92 7.24
CA PRO A 559 -1.01 -29.67 6.08
C PRO A 559 -0.47 -28.72 5.02
N GLU A 560 0.56 -29.12 4.26
CA GLU A 560 1.25 -28.30 3.25
C GLU A 560 0.25 -27.41 2.49
N ASP A 561 0.15 -26.15 2.90
CA ASP A 561 -0.69 -25.19 2.21
C ASP A 561 0.03 -24.90 0.88
N ARG A 562 -0.63 -25.15 -0.24
CA ARG A 562 -0.10 -24.78 -1.56
C ARG A 562 0.24 -23.30 -1.67
N ARG A 563 -0.29 -22.46 -0.77
CA ARG A 563 0.03 -21.03 -0.64
C ARG A 563 1.39 -20.76 0.02
N LEU A 564 1.93 -21.71 0.78
CA LEU A 564 3.09 -21.56 1.66
C LEU A 564 4.04 -22.77 1.50
N PRO A 565 4.58 -22.99 0.29
CA PRO A 565 5.43 -24.15 0.07
C PRO A 565 6.63 -24.10 1.02
N SER A 566 6.89 -25.21 1.70
CA SER A 566 8.07 -25.41 2.56
C SER A 566 8.19 -24.48 3.78
N TYR A 567 7.12 -23.80 4.21
CA TYR A 567 7.16 -23.03 5.46
C TYR A 567 7.30 -23.97 6.67
N LYS A 568 8.24 -23.64 7.58
CA LYS A 568 8.59 -24.48 8.75
C LYS A 568 8.27 -23.80 10.09
N GLY A 569 7.36 -22.83 10.10
CA GLY A 569 7.04 -22.08 11.32
C GLY A 569 8.09 -21.06 11.72
N SER A 570 9.02 -20.71 10.83
CA SER A 570 10.01 -19.68 11.08
C SER A 570 10.46 -19.01 9.79
N VAL A 571 10.96 -17.78 9.90
CA VAL A 571 11.45 -16.98 8.79
C VAL A 571 12.59 -16.08 9.29
N ARG A 572 13.66 -15.96 8.51
CA ARG A 572 14.71 -14.98 8.82
C ARG A 572 14.22 -13.60 8.42
N VAL A 573 14.45 -12.60 9.25
CA VAL A 573 13.98 -11.23 9.02
C VAL A 573 15.18 -10.30 9.12
N LEU A 574 15.31 -9.40 8.15
CA LEU A 574 16.34 -8.37 8.17
C LEU A 574 16.21 -7.53 9.44
N GLY A 575 17.31 -7.33 10.18
CA GLY A 575 17.26 -6.58 11.44
C GLY A 575 16.74 -5.16 11.28
N SER A 576 17.08 -4.51 10.16
CA SER A 576 16.69 -3.13 9.87
C SER A 576 15.18 -2.90 9.70
N ILE A 577 14.38 -3.96 9.50
CA ILE A 577 12.93 -3.87 9.34
C ILE A 577 12.17 -4.54 10.50
N LEU A 578 12.88 -4.97 11.54
CA LEU A 578 12.28 -5.71 12.67
C LEU A 578 11.13 -4.92 13.32
N TRP A 579 11.31 -3.62 13.51
CA TRP A 579 10.29 -2.74 14.11
C TRP A 579 9.46 -2.00 13.06
N ASP A 580 10.12 -1.40 12.06
CA ASP A 580 9.51 -0.57 11.02
C ASP A 580 8.52 -1.34 10.12
N ASP A 581 8.65 -2.66 10.02
CA ASP A 581 7.78 -3.51 9.19
C ASP A 581 7.21 -4.69 9.98
N LEU A 582 8.03 -5.65 10.41
CA LEU A 582 7.50 -6.86 11.08
C LEU A 582 6.74 -6.53 12.38
N GLY A 583 7.35 -5.73 13.26
CA GLY A 583 6.75 -5.31 14.51
C GLY A 583 5.43 -4.58 14.27
N ALA A 584 5.41 -3.60 13.35
CA ALA A 584 4.19 -2.91 12.96
C ALA A 584 3.10 -3.88 12.47
N LEU A 585 3.42 -4.81 11.57
CA LEU A 585 2.49 -5.81 11.04
C LEU A 585 1.93 -6.75 12.11
N LEU A 586 2.74 -7.10 13.11
CA LEU A 586 2.32 -7.93 14.24
C LEU A 586 1.46 -7.15 15.24
N VAL A 587 1.75 -5.86 15.47
CA VAL A 587 0.90 -4.98 16.30
C VAL A 587 -0.49 -4.86 15.67
N THR A 588 -0.55 -4.60 14.37
CA THR A 588 -1.80 -4.43 13.62
C THR A 588 -2.44 -5.77 13.24
N GLN A 589 -1.77 -6.90 13.49
CA GLN A 589 -2.21 -8.25 13.14
C GLN A 589 -2.54 -8.45 11.66
N SER A 590 -1.93 -7.67 10.77
CA SER A 590 -2.32 -7.58 9.34
C SER A 590 -1.77 -8.72 8.49
N ILE A 591 -0.59 -9.19 8.87
CA ILE A 591 0.23 -10.19 8.21
C ILE A 591 0.80 -11.11 9.29
N LEU A 592 0.75 -12.41 9.05
CA LEU A 592 1.36 -13.42 9.90
C LEU A 592 2.78 -13.78 9.39
N LEU A 593 3.54 -14.55 10.17
CA LEU A 593 4.90 -14.93 9.76
C LEU A 593 4.92 -15.79 8.48
N ASP A 594 3.90 -16.61 8.26
CA ASP A 594 3.76 -17.40 7.04
C ASP A 594 3.53 -16.53 5.79
N ASP A 595 2.73 -15.47 5.89
CA ASP A 595 2.59 -14.47 4.83
C ASP A 595 3.94 -13.80 4.49
N THR A 596 4.80 -13.54 5.49
CA THR A 596 6.15 -12.99 5.24
C THR A 596 7.09 -14.02 4.60
N TRP A 597 6.94 -15.31 4.91
CA TRP A 597 7.70 -16.40 4.28
C TRP A 597 7.51 -16.41 2.76
N ALA A 598 6.29 -16.19 2.27
CA ALA A 598 6.00 -16.14 0.84
C ALA A 598 6.86 -15.08 0.10
N LEU A 599 7.26 -14.01 0.80
CA LEU A 599 8.13 -12.96 0.26
C LEU A 599 9.63 -13.31 0.40
N ALA A 600 9.98 -14.15 1.37
CA ALA A 600 11.34 -14.55 1.73
C ALA A 600 11.86 -15.80 1.01
N MET A 601 10.99 -16.74 0.65
CA MET A 601 11.35 -18.11 0.18
C MET A 601 12.23 -18.17 -1.09
N SER A 602 12.32 -17.07 -1.82
CA SER A 602 13.17 -16.95 -3.02
C SER A 602 14.50 -16.23 -2.76
N HIS A 603 14.74 -15.79 -1.53
CA HIS A 603 16.01 -15.22 -1.11
C HIS A 603 17.04 -16.35 -0.86
N PRO A 604 18.33 -16.20 -1.22
CA PRO A 604 19.35 -17.24 -1.02
C PRO A 604 19.47 -17.73 0.43
N HIS A 605 19.23 -16.82 1.38
CA HIS A 605 19.23 -17.09 2.82
C HIS A 605 17.83 -17.15 3.43
N GLU A 606 16.77 -17.20 2.61
CA GLU A 606 15.38 -17.22 3.08
C GLU A 606 15.03 -16.02 3.99
N VAL A 607 15.60 -14.85 3.67
CA VAL A 607 15.46 -13.62 4.46
C VAL A 607 14.31 -12.81 3.92
N TYR A 608 13.44 -12.41 4.83
CA TYR A 608 12.41 -11.45 4.62
C TYR A 608 12.99 -10.03 4.69
N GLU A 609 12.86 -9.31 3.58
CA GLU A 609 13.51 -8.02 3.32
C GLU A 609 12.53 -6.84 3.21
N GLY A 610 11.27 -7.06 3.59
CA GLY A 610 10.18 -6.09 3.48
C GLY A 610 9.26 -6.34 2.28
N ALA A 611 8.40 -5.37 1.98
CA ALA A 611 7.54 -5.41 0.81
C ALA A 611 8.35 -5.56 -0.48
N ARG A 612 7.90 -6.47 -1.36
CA ARG A 612 8.50 -6.70 -2.68
C ARG A 612 7.64 -6.09 -3.77
N VAL A 613 8.28 -5.62 -4.82
CA VAL A 613 7.61 -5.06 -6.02
C VAL A 613 7.84 -5.89 -7.28
N THR A 614 8.64 -6.94 -7.15
CA THR A 614 8.84 -7.97 -8.17
C THR A 614 7.86 -9.11 -7.96
N THR A 615 7.42 -9.74 -9.05
CA THR A 615 6.54 -10.90 -8.99
C THR A 615 7.12 -11.99 -8.09
N VAL A 616 6.33 -12.43 -7.13
CA VAL A 616 6.64 -13.59 -6.29
C VAL A 616 6.34 -14.85 -7.08
N LEU A 617 7.32 -15.73 -7.25
CA LEU A 617 7.18 -16.98 -8.00
C LEU A 617 6.89 -18.15 -7.06
N LYS A 618 6.23 -19.21 -7.55
CA LYS A 618 5.90 -20.42 -6.76
C LYS A 618 7.10 -21.32 -6.44
N PHE A 619 8.29 -20.96 -6.92
CA PHE A 619 9.49 -21.74 -6.67
C PHE A 619 9.82 -21.69 -5.19
N SER A 620 9.88 -22.87 -4.57
CA SER A 620 10.04 -23.04 -3.13
C SER A 620 11.50 -23.06 -2.70
N SER A 621 12.44 -22.93 -3.66
CA SER A 621 13.87 -22.81 -3.38
C SER A 621 14.55 -21.83 -4.33
N PHE A 622 15.67 -21.27 -3.86
CA PHE A 622 16.49 -20.36 -4.65
C PHE A 622 17.09 -21.06 -5.88
N GLU A 623 17.44 -22.34 -5.80
CA GLU A 623 17.98 -23.12 -6.92
C GLU A 623 16.93 -23.32 -8.03
N GLN A 624 15.67 -23.54 -7.66
CA GLN A 624 14.57 -23.62 -8.63
C GLN A 624 14.37 -22.29 -9.35
N LEU A 625 14.46 -21.18 -8.60
CA LEU A 625 14.42 -19.84 -9.18
C LEU A 625 15.59 -19.62 -10.15
N GLN A 626 16.83 -19.94 -9.75
CA GLN A 626 18.00 -19.82 -10.62
C GLN A 626 17.89 -20.68 -11.88
N GLY A 627 17.41 -21.91 -11.74
CA GLY A 627 17.15 -22.81 -12.85
C GLY A 627 16.13 -22.21 -13.83
N PHE A 628 15.05 -21.62 -13.30
CA PHE A 628 14.07 -20.90 -14.11
C PHE A 628 14.67 -19.67 -14.79
N ASP A 629 15.43 -18.83 -14.08
CA ASP A 629 16.07 -17.63 -14.63
C ASP A 629 17.06 -17.97 -15.75
N MET A 630 17.82 -19.04 -15.59
CA MET A 630 18.74 -19.58 -16.60
C MET A 630 17.96 -20.09 -17.82
N LEU A 631 16.89 -20.86 -17.62
CA LEU A 631 16.01 -21.31 -18.70
C LEU A 631 15.41 -20.13 -19.47
N CYS A 632 15.00 -19.07 -18.77
CA CYS A 632 14.48 -17.83 -19.35
C CYS A 632 15.54 -17.05 -20.13
N ALA A 633 16.81 -17.09 -19.71
CA ALA A 633 17.91 -16.49 -20.44
C ALA A 633 18.24 -17.24 -21.74
N VAL A 634 18.10 -18.57 -21.75
CA VAL A 634 18.41 -19.43 -22.90
C VAL A 634 17.25 -19.50 -23.89
N ILE A 635 16.01 -19.43 -23.41
CA ILE A 635 14.80 -19.55 -24.24
C ILE A 635 13.89 -18.34 -23.98
N PRO A 636 14.14 -17.19 -24.63
CA PRO A 636 13.40 -15.94 -24.39
C PRO A 636 11.88 -16.03 -24.61
N LYS A 637 11.42 -17.08 -25.32
CA LYS A 637 10.00 -17.34 -25.63
C LYS A 637 9.24 -18.10 -24.55
N LEU A 638 9.92 -18.69 -23.55
CA LEU A 638 9.27 -19.44 -22.46
C LEU A 638 8.66 -18.53 -21.40
N VAL A 639 8.92 -17.23 -21.48
CA VAL A 639 8.32 -16.23 -20.59
C VAL A 639 7.32 -15.42 -21.39
N PRO A 640 6.16 -15.09 -20.80
CA PRO A 640 5.43 -13.90 -21.18
C PRO A 640 6.20 -12.68 -20.67
N THR A 641 7.32 -12.34 -21.33
CA THR A 641 8.12 -11.11 -21.16
C THR A 641 8.10 -10.49 -19.75
N VAL A 642 8.81 -11.11 -18.81
CA VAL A 642 9.24 -10.48 -17.54
C VAL A 642 10.68 -9.92 -17.65
N LYS A 643 11.40 -10.20 -18.75
CA LYS A 643 12.55 -9.38 -19.16
C LYS A 643 12.08 -8.20 -20.02
N THR A 644 12.15 -7.04 -19.39
CA THR A 644 12.44 -5.71 -19.95
C THR A 644 12.74 -5.63 -21.45
N GLY A 645 11.99 -4.75 -22.14
CA GLY A 645 12.35 -4.08 -23.39
C GLY A 645 12.94 -4.92 -24.52
N LEU A 646 12.10 -5.43 -25.43
CA LEU A 646 12.32 -5.39 -26.89
C LEU A 646 11.13 -5.99 -27.67
N THR A 647 10.58 -5.16 -28.56
CA THR A 647 9.80 -5.46 -29.79
C THR A 647 8.63 -6.46 -29.73
N LEU A 648 7.41 -5.90 -29.67
CA LEU A 648 6.15 -6.56 -30.00
C LEU A 648 5.61 -5.97 -31.32
N GLU A 649 6.13 -6.44 -32.47
CA GLU A 649 5.69 -5.96 -33.80
C GLU A 649 5.18 -7.05 -34.75
N ARG A 650 4.84 -8.26 -34.27
CA ARG A 650 4.47 -9.38 -35.18
C ARG A 650 3.19 -10.15 -34.86
N LEU A 651 2.22 -9.57 -34.16
CA LEU A 651 0.91 -10.22 -33.94
C LEU A 651 -0.32 -9.47 -34.47
N HIS A 652 -0.13 -8.45 -35.34
CA HIS A 652 -1.26 -7.78 -36.00
C HIS A 652 -1.49 -8.18 -37.48
N ARG A 653 -0.63 -9.03 -38.07
CA ARG A 653 -0.73 -9.42 -39.50
C ARG A 653 -1.25 -10.83 -39.80
N LEU A 654 -1.71 -11.59 -38.80
CA LEU A 654 -2.30 -12.93 -39.02
C LEU A 654 -3.79 -13.05 -38.66
N ARG A 655 -4.53 -11.94 -38.67
CA ARG A 655 -5.99 -11.92 -38.48
C ARG A 655 -6.82 -11.25 -39.58
N GLN A 656 -6.23 -11.02 -40.76
CA GLN A 656 -6.95 -10.61 -41.98
C GLN A 656 -6.83 -11.64 -43.11
N GLY A 657 -6.90 -12.92 -42.75
CA GLY A 657 -6.91 -14.02 -43.73
C GLY A 657 -7.67 -15.20 -43.18
N ARG A 658 -8.98 -15.02 -42.95
CA ARG A 658 -10.05 -16.05 -42.88
C ARG A 658 -11.36 -15.40 -42.42
N SER A 659 -12.00 -14.71 -43.36
CA SER A 659 -13.43 -14.76 -43.69
C SER A 659 -13.64 -13.86 -44.89
#